data_AF-A0A2V8T6E0-F1
#
_entry.id   AF-A0A2V8T6E0-F1
#
_cell.length_a   1.000
_cell.length_b   1.000
_cell.length_c   1.000
_cell.angle_alpha   90.00
_cell.angle_beta   90.00
_cell.angle_gamma   90.00
#
_symmetry.space_group_name_H-M   'P 1'
#
loop_
_entity.id
_entity.type
_entity.pdbx_description
1 polymer ?
#
loop_
_entity_poly.entity_id
_entity_poly.type
_entity_poly.pdbx_seq_one_letter_code
_entity_poly.pdbx_strand_id
1 'polypeptide(L)'
;MADTTQNEQLEKRTPETPELDPIADHSMSSALLISSLLLVVTLVWSLYDEVIGQRPWKSYQKNFVDSYSSYLVTAKKRQKNLEQEVKNSPEYVQLDNAYKDAAAEADPKIEPIKARVALIDGKIDDVTPPFQDARSWIVAKTYQMEVTESESGKNSLRAAIEKKKKEQIDFEIRTDDGKKEKKSLSFTELEALYNSLRDEKARLLAEQVQLGQPKEAALKKRDLYLQDHLFGLTESQVHGLENKVKDFKFDIKQINVGGVVIDRCESCHLGIREPINISKKDMDGEAAFVSHPNRDLLKTHDPDRFGCSTCHGGNGRGTTSVEKAHGRYEHWLWPMYYKENMEAGCNQCHNRDRVLQNADVLNRGKNLFQVRGCAGCHRYEAFDREADALSNARQSIKTLDLQRDERKREIAQTSAAADAAASDEEATQLRKKAEALRQMISQVDARVDEFDTQAKYLMQDVKKIGPNLKEIRAKLNKDWIPVWLSDPQAFRPGTKMPTFRLEDEEIKAVSAFLWQSALDVKPGAQAPGDAAHGKELFKTLGCLGCHSINGQAIDMGNSVIGGDFAANLSRVGEKANYEYIVRWVHNPRQRLAPYSPTLKRDLTPADYKSKNLPFVFDDDHSKSPIDGRELQIQNMTVMPNFRLTDQDARDVATFLSQQKRSGVDYRSASFLDDASLKAKGEQIVKRYGCAACHEIKGLEEEQRIGTELTLE
;
A
#
# COMPACT_ATOMS: atom_id res chain seq x y z
N MET A 1 55.15 29.81 -100.42
CA MET A 1 55.59 29.73 -99.01
C MET A 1 54.34 29.60 -98.18
N ALA A 2 54.29 28.61 -97.29
CA ALA A 2 53.41 28.57 -96.12
C ALA A 2 51.89 28.78 -96.31
N ASP A 3 51.21 28.36 -95.26
CA ASP A 3 49.89 28.81 -94.80
C ASP A 3 48.59 28.33 -95.48
N THR A 4 47.98 27.39 -94.74
CA THR A 4 46.67 27.52 -94.10
C THR A 4 45.53 28.18 -94.88
N THR A 5 44.49 27.40 -95.13
CA THR A 5 43.13 27.71 -94.62
C THR A 5 42.23 26.50 -94.81
N GLN A 6 41.64 26.06 -93.70
CA GLN A 6 40.48 25.18 -93.67
C GLN A 6 39.28 25.92 -94.26
N ASN A 7 38.57 25.29 -95.18
CA ASN A 7 37.12 25.48 -95.29
C ASN A 7 36.47 24.25 -95.92
N GLU A 8 35.47 23.74 -95.18
CA GLU A 8 34.23 23.11 -95.62
C GLU A 8 34.24 22.10 -96.79
N GLN A 9 33.80 20.87 -96.51
CA GLN A 9 32.49 20.38 -96.99
C GLN A 9 32.14 18.98 -96.44
N LEU A 10 31.13 18.96 -95.58
CA LEU A 10 29.91 18.12 -95.64
C LEU A 10 30.01 16.71 -96.27
N GLU A 11 29.90 15.68 -95.43
CA GLU A 11 29.23 14.43 -95.78
C GLU A 11 28.01 14.21 -94.87
N LYS A 12 26.85 14.02 -95.50
CA LYS A 12 25.55 13.71 -94.90
C LYS A 12 25.58 12.31 -94.27
N ARG A 13 25.30 12.21 -92.97
CA ARG A 13 24.80 10.98 -92.35
C ARG A 13 23.28 11.05 -92.24
N THR A 14 22.61 10.07 -92.85
CA THR A 14 21.19 9.75 -92.67
C THR A 14 20.88 9.52 -91.19
N PRO A 15 19.85 10.15 -90.61
CA PRO A 15 19.51 9.97 -89.21
C PRO A 15 18.89 8.58 -88.99
N GLU A 16 19.47 7.84 -88.04
CA GLU A 16 18.86 6.67 -87.42
C GLU A 16 17.49 7.07 -86.88
N THR A 17 16.44 6.34 -87.25
CA THR A 17 15.10 6.47 -86.67
C THR A 17 15.21 6.31 -85.15
N PRO A 18 14.81 7.31 -84.36
CA PRO A 18 14.96 7.27 -82.91
C PRO A 18 14.12 6.13 -82.33
N GLU A 19 14.71 5.41 -81.38
CA GLU A 19 14.05 4.39 -80.57
C GLU A 19 12.81 5.03 -79.92
N LEU A 20 11.62 4.49 -80.20
CA LEU A 20 10.34 5.03 -79.76
C LEU A 20 10.34 5.16 -78.23
N ASP A 21 10.10 6.36 -77.73
CA ASP A 21 10.03 6.62 -76.28
C ASP A 21 8.69 6.06 -75.79
N PRO A 22 8.69 5.01 -74.94
CA PRO A 22 7.45 4.36 -74.50
C PRO A 22 6.51 5.31 -73.74
N ILE A 23 6.98 6.47 -73.29
CA ILE A 23 6.17 7.51 -72.63
C ILE A 23 5.58 8.49 -73.65
N ALA A 24 6.27 8.77 -74.76
CA ALA A 24 5.81 9.69 -75.80
C ALA A 24 4.91 9.01 -76.84
N ASP A 25 5.16 7.73 -77.14
CA ASP A 25 4.53 7.01 -78.27
C ASP A 25 3.42 6.03 -77.86
N HIS A 26 3.20 5.81 -76.54
CA HIS A 26 2.10 5.01 -76.02
C HIS A 26 1.28 5.77 -74.97
N SER A 27 -0.06 5.67 -75.05
CA SER A 27 -0.97 6.29 -74.10
C SER A 27 -0.81 5.70 -72.69
N MET A 28 -0.35 6.52 -71.74
CA MET A 28 -0.31 6.18 -70.31
C MET A 28 -1.69 6.24 -69.63
N SER A 29 -2.76 6.55 -70.37
CA SER A 29 -4.09 6.74 -69.80
C SER A 29 -4.61 5.49 -69.08
N SER A 30 -4.28 4.29 -69.55
CA SER A 30 -4.64 3.03 -68.88
C SER A 30 -3.88 2.83 -67.57
N ALA A 31 -2.56 3.05 -67.56
CA ALA A 31 -1.72 2.95 -66.36
C ALA A 31 -2.08 4.00 -65.31
N LEU A 32 -2.36 5.23 -65.74
CA LEU A 32 -2.86 6.31 -64.87
C LEU A 32 -4.25 6.00 -64.33
N LEU A 33 -5.18 5.49 -65.17
CA LEU A 33 -6.51 5.08 -64.72
C LEU A 33 -6.42 3.96 -63.67
N ILE A 34 -5.61 2.92 -63.92
CA ILE A 34 -5.38 1.83 -62.97
C ILE A 34 -4.80 2.39 -61.66
N SER A 35 -3.80 3.26 -61.74
CA SER A 35 -3.17 3.88 -60.56
C SER A 35 -4.16 4.75 -59.78
N SER A 36 -4.97 5.57 -60.46
CA SER A 36 -6.02 6.38 -59.85
C SER A 36 -7.10 5.51 -59.20
N LEU A 37 -7.53 4.42 -59.86
CA LEU A 37 -8.50 3.48 -59.29
C LEU A 37 -7.92 2.78 -58.04
N LEU A 38 -6.65 2.36 -58.07
CA LEU A 38 -5.97 1.79 -56.91
C LEU A 38 -5.90 2.81 -55.76
N LEU A 39 -5.63 4.09 -56.06
CA LEU A 39 -5.57 5.15 -55.06
C LEU A 39 -6.94 5.45 -54.44
N VAL A 40 -8.01 5.40 -55.24
CA VAL A 40 -9.39 5.49 -54.74
C VAL A 40 -9.73 4.28 -53.86
N VAL A 41 -9.38 3.07 -54.29
CA VAL A 41 -9.64 1.84 -53.52
C VAL A 41 -8.88 1.86 -52.20
N THR A 42 -7.61 2.26 -52.18
CA THR A 42 -6.84 2.36 -50.93
C THR A 42 -7.34 3.47 -50.03
N LEU A 43 -7.80 4.59 -50.58
CA LEU A 43 -8.45 5.64 -49.79
C LEU A 43 -9.76 5.14 -49.17
N VAL A 44 -10.62 4.48 -49.94
CA VAL A 44 -11.87 3.88 -49.44
C VAL A 44 -11.57 2.84 -48.37
N TRP A 45 -10.57 1.99 -48.59
CA TRP A 45 -10.14 1.00 -47.61
C TRP A 45 -9.60 1.64 -46.33
N SER A 46 -8.76 2.68 -46.45
CA SER A 46 -8.21 3.41 -45.30
C SER A 46 -9.30 4.10 -44.49
N LEU A 47 -10.30 4.70 -45.16
CA LEU A 47 -11.44 5.30 -44.48
C LEU A 47 -12.31 4.24 -43.80
N TYR A 48 -12.51 3.11 -44.45
CA TYR A 48 -13.24 1.97 -43.87
C TYR A 48 -12.52 1.43 -42.62
N ASP A 49 -11.21 1.18 -42.71
CA ASP A 49 -10.41 0.69 -41.58
C ASP A 49 -10.36 1.71 -40.44
N GLU A 50 -10.18 3.00 -40.73
CA GLU A 50 -10.17 4.06 -39.71
C GLU A 50 -11.51 4.15 -38.97
N VAL A 51 -12.64 4.01 -39.68
CA VAL A 51 -13.98 4.17 -39.08
C VAL A 51 -14.46 2.91 -38.38
N ILE A 52 -14.17 1.73 -38.93
CA ILE A 52 -14.72 0.44 -38.45
C ILE A 52 -13.66 -0.40 -37.74
N GLY A 53 -12.45 -0.51 -38.30
CA GLY A 53 -11.36 -1.31 -37.74
C GLY A 53 -10.68 -0.66 -36.53
N GLN A 54 -10.36 0.64 -36.61
CA GLN A 54 -9.59 1.35 -35.58
C GLN A 54 -10.46 1.97 -34.48
N ARG A 55 -11.77 2.09 -34.69
CA ARG A 55 -12.70 2.78 -33.76
C ARG A 55 -13.89 1.95 -33.26
N PRO A 56 -13.72 0.66 -32.89
CA PRO A 56 -14.83 -0.16 -32.42
C PRO A 56 -15.45 0.35 -31.11
N TRP A 57 -14.70 1.08 -30.29
CA TRP A 57 -15.20 1.75 -29.08
C TRP A 57 -16.40 2.66 -29.37
N LYS A 58 -16.50 3.29 -30.55
CA LYS A 58 -17.67 4.11 -30.91
C LYS A 58 -18.97 3.31 -30.91
N SER A 59 -18.91 2.04 -31.32
CA SER A 59 -20.07 1.15 -31.30
C SER A 59 -20.52 0.88 -29.86
N TYR A 60 -19.58 0.67 -28.94
CA TYR A 60 -19.91 0.50 -27.51
C TYR A 60 -20.59 1.75 -26.95
N GLN A 61 -20.07 2.94 -27.28
CA GLN A 61 -20.67 4.18 -26.81
C GLN A 61 -22.07 4.40 -27.37
N LYS A 62 -22.28 4.10 -28.66
CA LYS A 62 -23.61 4.19 -29.29
C LYS A 62 -24.59 3.23 -28.59
N ASN A 63 -24.20 1.97 -28.45
CA ASN A 63 -25.04 0.95 -27.81
C ASN A 63 -25.35 1.31 -26.34
N PHE A 64 -24.38 1.88 -25.62
CA PHE A 64 -24.59 2.38 -24.27
C PHE A 64 -25.61 3.51 -24.26
N VAL A 65 -25.46 4.52 -25.12
CA VAL A 65 -26.40 5.66 -25.20
C VAL A 65 -27.82 5.16 -25.49
N ASP A 66 -27.99 4.22 -26.42
CA ASP A 66 -29.30 3.66 -26.79
C ASP A 66 -29.94 2.88 -25.62
N SER A 67 -29.17 1.98 -25.00
CA SER A 67 -29.63 1.15 -23.86
C SER A 67 -29.90 2.00 -22.62
N TYR A 68 -28.98 2.91 -22.30
CA TYR A 68 -29.04 3.75 -21.12
C TYR A 68 -30.14 4.80 -21.21
N SER A 69 -30.40 5.37 -22.39
CA SER A 69 -31.56 6.25 -22.61
C SER A 69 -32.87 5.51 -22.30
N SER A 70 -33.00 4.28 -22.79
CA SER A 70 -34.18 3.44 -22.55
C SER A 70 -34.36 3.11 -21.07
N TYR A 71 -33.25 2.80 -20.38
CA TYR A 71 -33.24 2.60 -18.93
C TYR A 71 -33.63 3.85 -18.16
N LEU A 72 -33.08 5.03 -18.50
CA LEU A 72 -33.33 6.29 -17.79
C LEU A 72 -34.80 6.70 -17.82
N VAL A 73 -35.53 6.44 -18.93
CA VAL A 73 -36.98 6.66 -19.00
C VAL A 73 -37.72 5.83 -17.92
N THR A 74 -37.34 4.57 -17.79
CA THR A 74 -37.93 3.66 -16.80
C THR A 74 -37.51 4.04 -15.37
N ALA A 75 -36.23 4.38 -15.19
CA ALA A 75 -35.66 4.80 -13.92
C ALA A 75 -36.31 6.10 -13.42
N LYS A 76 -36.54 7.08 -14.28
CA LYS A 76 -37.21 8.35 -13.94
C LYS A 76 -38.61 8.12 -13.40
N LYS A 77 -39.40 7.27 -14.06
CA LYS A 77 -40.75 6.92 -13.59
C LYS A 77 -40.71 6.27 -12.22
N ARG A 78 -39.77 5.34 -12.00
CA ARG A 78 -39.57 4.68 -10.71
C ARG A 78 -39.14 5.67 -9.62
N GLN A 79 -38.15 6.51 -9.90
CA GLN A 79 -37.62 7.48 -8.93
C GLN A 79 -38.64 8.57 -8.58
N LYS A 80 -39.44 9.02 -9.56
CA LYS A 80 -40.56 9.93 -9.30
C LYS A 80 -41.56 9.35 -8.30
N ASN A 81 -41.92 8.07 -8.44
CA ASN A 81 -42.86 7.43 -7.52
C ASN A 81 -42.26 7.30 -6.11
N LEU A 82 -40.98 6.90 -6.00
CA LEU A 82 -40.27 6.81 -4.72
C LEU A 82 -40.12 8.17 -4.04
N GLU A 83 -39.76 9.20 -4.81
CA GLU A 83 -39.63 10.56 -4.30
C GLU A 83 -40.98 11.11 -3.84
N GLN A 84 -42.08 10.83 -4.56
CA GLN A 84 -43.42 11.18 -4.11
C GLN A 84 -43.82 10.45 -2.82
N GLU A 85 -43.46 9.17 -2.68
CA GLU A 85 -43.73 8.41 -1.46
C GLU A 85 -43.02 9.03 -0.24
N VAL A 86 -41.74 9.39 -0.37
CA VAL A 86 -40.97 10.07 0.69
C VAL A 86 -41.54 11.47 0.94
N LYS A 87 -41.90 12.24 -0.09
CA LYS A 87 -42.47 13.58 0.06
C LYS A 87 -43.86 13.59 0.69
N ASN A 88 -44.61 12.51 0.54
CA ASN A 88 -45.91 12.33 1.16
C ASN A 88 -45.81 11.79 2.60
N SER A 89 -44.60 11.51 3.10
CA SER A 89 -44.43 11.05 4.48
C SER A 89 -44.82 12.18 5.46
N PRO A 90 -45.47 11.86 6.59
CA PRO A 90 -45.84 12.85 7.59
C PRO A 90 -44.65 13.69 8.07
N GLU A 91 -43.48 13.08 8.22
CA GLU A 91 -42.24 13.72 8.66
C GLU A 91 -41.68 14.69 7.61
N TYR A 92 -41.69 14.31 6.32
CA TYR A 92 -41.25 15.22 5.27
C TYR A 92 -42.19 16.42 5.14
N VAL A 93 -43.51 16.19 5.20
CA VAL A 93 -44.51 17.27 5.15
C VAL A 93 -44.31 18.27 6.29
N GLN A 94 -43.98 17.80 7.50
CA GLN A 94 -43.65 18.69 8.63
C GLN A 94 -42.38 19.49 8.37
N LEU A 95 -41.31 18.87 7.86
CA LEU A 95 -40.06 19.56 7.54
C LEU A 95 -40.22 20.57 6.42
N ASP A 96 -41.02 20.25 5.39
CA ASP A 96 -41.30 21.15 4.27
C ASP A 96 -42.19 22.33 4.71
N ASN A 97 -43.17 22.10 5.59
CA ASN A 97 -43.95 23.17 6.20
C ASN A 97 -43.07 24.08 7.07
N ALA A 98 -42.18 23.52 7.89
CA ALA A 98 -41.23 24.30 8.68
C ALA A 98 -40.30 25.16 7.82
N TYR A 99 -39.86 24.64 6.66
CA TYR A 99 -39.13 25.43 5.67
C TYR A 99 -39.98 26.54 5.06
N LYS A 100 -41.23 26.25 4.66
CA LYS A 100 -42.16 27.25 4.10
C LYS A 100 -42.47 28.35 5.10
N ASP A 101 -42.67 28.04 6.37
CA ASP A 101 -42.93 29.00 7.43
C ASP A 101 -41.71 29.89 7.66
N ALA A 102 -40.52 29.29 7.76
CA ALA A 102 -39.26 30.03 7.89
C ALA A 102 -38.97 30.90 6.65
N ALA A 103 -39.32 30.45 5.45
CA ALA A 103 -39.22 31.21 4.22
C ALA A 103 -40.22 32.38 4.19
N ALA A 104 -41.48 32.15 4.60
CA ALA A 104 -42.51 33.18 4.67
C ALA A 104 -42.16 34.28 5.69
N GLU A 105 -41.42 33.97 6.75
CA GLU A 105 -40.92 34.97 7.70
C GLU A 105 -39.66 35.70 7.20
N ALA A 106 -38.70 34.96 6.62
CA ALA A 106 -37.40 35.50 6.25
C ALA A 106 -37.43 36.29 4.93
N ASP A 107 -38.16 35.80 3.92
CA ASP A 107 -38.13 36.37 2.57
C ASP A 107 -38.63 37.83 2.52
N PRO A 108 -39.73 38.23 3.18
CA PRO A 108 -40.16 39.62 3.22
C PRO A 108 -39.14 40.57 3.87
N LYS A 109 -38.28 40.07 4.77
CA LYS A 109 -37.22 40.84 5.43
C LYS A 109 -35.93 40.88 4.59
N ILE A 110 -35.66 39.82 3.84
CA ILE A 110 -34.45 39.66 3.01
C ILE A 110 -34.58 40.38 1.66
N GLU A 111 -35.76 40.35 1.02
CA GLU A 111 -35.94 40.94 -0.31
C GLU A 111 -35.63 42.45 -0.37
N PRO A 112 -36.03 43.29 0.60
CA PRO A 112 -35.61 44.70 0.66
C PRO A 112 -34.08 44.87 0.80
N ILE A 113 -33.43 43.99 1.57
CA ILE A 113 -31.98 44.00 1.76
C ILE A 113 -31.27 43.64 0.44
N LYS A 114 -31.74 42.62 -0.29
CA LYS A 114 -31.21 42.27 -1.61
C LYS A 114 -31.35 43.43 -2.60
N ALA A 115 -32.51 44.07 -2.63
CA ALA A 115 -32.74 45.24 -3.48
C ALA A 115 -31.79 46.39 -3.13
N ARG A 116 -31.56 46.62 -1.83
CA ARG A 116 -30.61 47.64 -1.34
C ARG A 116 -29.15 47.30 -1.69
N VAL A 117 -28.74 46.04 -1.52
CA VAL A 117 -27.40 45.57 -1.90
C VAL A 117 -27.17 45.74 -3.40
N ALA A 118 -28.15 45.38 -4.25
CA ALA A 118 -28.06 45.57 -5.70
C ALA A 118 -27.92 47.05 -6.09
N LEU A 119 -28.61 47.95 -5.38
CA LEU A 119 -28.46 49.40 -5.57
C LEU A 119 -27.07 49.89 -5.15
N ILE A 120 -26.55 49.42 -4.00
CA ILE A 120 -25.19 49.74 -3.54
C ILE A 120 -24.14 49.22 -4.50
N ASP A 121 -24.32 48.01 -5.05
CA ASP A 121 -23.44 47.47 -6.09
C ASP A 121 -23.40 48.37 -7.31
N GLY A 122 -24.56 48.85 -7.78
CA GLY A 122 -24.60 49.88 -8.82
C GLY A 122 -23.83 51.15 -8.44
N LYS A 123 -23.98 51.67 -7.21
CA LYS A 123 -23.22 52.85 -6.75
C LYS A 123 -21.71 52.59 -6.67
N ILE A 124 -21.30 51.40 -6.24
CA ILE A 124 -19.89 50.98 -6.24
C ILE A 124 -19.36 50.95 -7.67
N ASP A 125 -20.10 50.37 -8.62
CA ASP A 125 -19.73 50.33 -10.04
C ASP A 125 -19.59 51.72 -10.64
N ASP A 126 -20.42 52.69 -10.22
CA ASP A 126 -20.33 54.09 -10.69
C ASP A 126 -19.13 54.85 -10.08
N VAL A 127 -18.78 54.60 -8.80
CA VAL A 127 -17.65 55.24 -8.10
C VAL A 127 -16.30 54.60 -8.46
N THR A 128 -16.31 53.32 -8.85
CA THR A 128 -15.10 52.53 -9.06
C THR A 128 -14.19 53.10 -10.16
N PRO A 129 -14.67 53.42 -11.38
CA PRO A 129 -13.82 53.99 -12.43
C PRO A 129 -13.11 55.30 -12.03
N PRO A 130 -13.81 56.37 -11.59
CA PRO A 130 -13.13 57.62 -11.23
C PRO A 130 -12.17 57.45 -10.03
N PHE A 131 -12.51 56.59 -9.08
CA PHE A 131 -11.62 56.28 -7.96
C PHE A 131 -10.37 55.49 -8.41
N GLN A 132 -10.53 54.45 -9.24
CA GLN A 132 -9.44 53.63 -9.74
C GLN A 132 -8.51 54.41 -10.66
N ASP A 133 -9.04 55.30 -11.51
CA ASP A 133 -8.23 56.15 -12.38
C ASP A 133 -7.36 57.12 -11.57
N ALA A 134 -7.97 57.81 -10.60
CA ALA A 134 -7.25 58.72 -9.71
C ALA A 134 -6.21 57.97 -8.86
N ARG A 135 -6.58 56.81 -8.30
CA ARG A 135 -5.68 55.95 -7.53
C ARG A 135 -4.53 55.44 -8.37
N SER A 136 -4.79 54.96 -9.58
CA SER A 136 -3.77 54.42 -10.49
C SER A 136 -2.75 55.50 -10.86
N TRP A 137 -3.22 56.72 -11.13
CA TRP A 137 -2.33 57.86 -11.37
C TRP A 137 -1.48 58.19 -10.14
N ILE A 138 -2.09 58.27 -8.95
CA ILE A 138 -1.38 58.57 -7.69
C ILE A 138 -0.33 57.50 -7.40
N VAL A 139 -0.67 56.22 -7.55
CA VAL A 139 0.25 55.09 -7.34
C VAL A 139 1.40 55.13 -8.35
N ALA A 140 1.12 55.36 -9.64
CA ALA A 140 2.15 55.49 -10.66
C ALA A 140 3.13 56.63 -10.37
N LYS A 141 2.62 57.78 -9.88
CA LYS A 141 3.46 58.92 -9.47
C LYS A 141 4.20 58.68 -8.16
N THR A 142 3.62 57.92 -7.24
CA THR A 142 4.27 57.51 -5.99
C THR A 142 5.45 56.59 -6.29
N TYR A 143 5.26 55.58 -7.15
CA TYR A 143 6.35 54.74 -7.63
C TYR A 143 7.44 55.54 -8.36
N GLN A 144 7.03 56.45 -9.26
CA GLN A 144 7.97 57.34 -9.94
C GLN A 144 8.79 58.19 -8.95
N MET A 145 8.18 58.64 -7.85
CA MET A 145 8.85 59.38 -6.78
C MET A 145 9.83 58.51 -6.00
N GLU A 146 9.50 57.25 -5.73
CA GLU A 146 10.37 56.30 -5.01
C GLU A 146 11.64 55.96 -5.79
N VAL A 147 11.55 55.85 -7.12
CA VAL A 147 12.69 55.53 -8.00
C VAL A 147 13.48 56.75 -8.49
N THR A 148 13.03 57.97 -8.18
CA THR A 148 13.73 59.20 -8.58
C THR A 148 14.84 59.54 -7.59
N GLU A 149 16.09 59.67 -8.05
CA GLU A 149 17.24 59.96 -7.17
C GLU A 149 17.34 61.43 -6.75
N SER A 150 16.80 62.36 -7.55
CA SER A 150 16.90 63.81 -7.27
C SER A 150 15.82 64.31 -6.30
N GLU A 151 16.23 65.02 -5.26
CA GLU A 151 15.31 65.49 -4.22
C GLU A 151 14.37 66.59 -4.72
N SER A 152 14.82 67.40 -5.69
CA SER A 152 13.96 68.35 -6.42
C SER A 152 12.90 67.62 -7.27
N GLY A 153 13.26 66.50 -7.90
CA GLY A 153 12.34 65.63 -8.63
C GLY A 153 11.28 65.00 -7.74
N LYS A 154 11.69 64.49 -6.56
CA LYS A 154 10.75 63.97 -5.56
C LYS A 154 9.79 65.03 -5.04
N ASN A 155 10.26 66.25 -4.76
CA ASN A 155 9.41 67.35 -4.30
C ASN A 155 8.38 67.77 -5.36
N SER A 156 8.77 67.80 -6.64
CA SER A 156 7.85 68.07 -7.77
C SER A 156 6.77 67.00 -7.91
N LEU A 157 7.15 65.72 -7.84
CA LEU A 157 6.20 64.60 -7.89
C LEU A 157 5.25 64.59 -6.68
N ARG A 158 5.75 64.92 -5.47
CA ARG A 158 4.93 65.06 -4.27
C ARG A 158 3.90 66.19 -4.40
N ALA A 159 4.30 67.34 -4.93
CA ALA A 159 3.37 68.44 -5.21
C ALA A 159 2.32 68.06 -6.25
N ALA A 160 2.69 67.29 -7.27
CA ALA A 160 1.77 66.78 -8.29
C ALA A 160 0.76 65.77 -7.71
N ILE A 161 1.18 64.88 -6.81
CA ILE A 161 0.30 63.97 -6.07
C ILE A 161 -0.68 64.73 -5.19
N GLU A 162 -0.20 65.69 -4.39
CA GLU A 162 -1.08 66.49 -3.52
C GLU A 162 -2.04 67.37 -4.31
N LYS A 163 -1.63 67.86 -5.49
CA LYS A 163 -2.53 68.55 -6.42
C LYS A 163 -3.61 67.60 -6.95
N LYS A 164 -3.24 66.39 -7.38
CA LYS A 164 -4.20 65.39 -7.87
C LYS A 164 -5.18 64.95 -6.79
N LYS A 165 -4.74 64.81 -5.54
CA LYS A 165 -5.63 64.48 -4.41
C LYS A 165 -6.69 65.54 -4.14
N LYS A 166 -6.38 66.82 -4.37
CA LYS A 166 -7.29 67.97 -4.19
C LYS A 166 -8.10 68.32 -5.44
N GLU A 167 -7.79 67.71 -6.58
CA GLU A 167 -8.54 67.91 -7.82
C GLU A 167 -9.96 67.36 -7.67
N GLN A 168 -10.92 68.11 -8.18
CA GLN A 168 -12.32 67.72 -8.18
C GLN A 168 -12.59 66.85 -9.43
N ILE A 169 -13.07 65.63 -9.20
CA ILE A 169 -13.33 64.65 -10.25
C ILE A 169 -14.84 64.57 -10.45
N ASP A 170 -15.29 64.93 -11.65
CA ASP A 170 -16.70 64.85 -12.04
C ASP A 170 -17.07 63.41 -12.45
N PHE A 171 -18.15 62.89 -11.88
CA PHE A 171 -18.70 61.58 -12.23
C PHE A 171 -20.21 61.53 -11.98
N GLU A 172 -20.87 60.53 -12.55
CA GLU A 172 -22.30 60.29 -12.33
C GLU A 172 -22.49 59.10 -11.39
N ILE A 173 -23.30 59.26 -10.35
CA ILE A 173 -23.62 58.20 -9.39
C ILE A 173 -25.13 58.02 -9.27
N ARG A 174 -25.58 56.77 -9.12
CA ARG A 174 -26.98 56.47 -8.79
C ARG A 174 -27.37 57.01 -7.40
N THR A 175 -28.53 57.65 -7.31
CA THR A 175 -29.17 58.08 -6.05
C THR A 175 -30.00 56.93 -5.46
N ASP A 176 -30.59 57.15 -4.27
CA ASP A 176 -31.44 56.14 -3.63
C ASP A 176 -32.70 55.79 -4.44
N ASP A 177 -33.14 56.68 -5.32
CA ASP A 177 -34.26 56.47 -6.25
C ASP A 177 -33.83 55.81 -7.58
N GLY A 178 -32.57 55.40 -7.71
CA GLY A 178 -32.01 54.77 -8.92
C GLY A 178 -31.72 55.71 -10.09
N LYS A 179 -31.96 57.03 -9.94
CA LYS A 179 -31.60 58.06 -10.93
C LYS A 179 -30.12 58.41 -10.85
N LYS A 180 -29.51 58.88 -11.94
CA LYS A 180 -28.12 59.37 -11.93
C LYS A 180 -28.05 60.84 -11.57
N GLU A 181 -27.10 61.19 -10.71
CA GLU A 181 -26.77 62.55 -10.32
C GLU A 181 -25.29 62.81 -10.60
N LYS A 182 -24.97 64.01 -11.09
CA LYS A 182 -23.58 64.45 -11.27
C LYS A 182 -23.01 64.90 -9.93
N LYS A 183 -21.86 64.34 -9.54
CA LYS A 183 -21.09 64.76 -8.37
C LYS A 183 -19.67 65.11 -8.77
N SER A 184 -19.07 66.00 -7.99
CA SER A 184 -17.68 66.40 -8.09
C SER A 184 -17.05 66.18 -6.73
N LEU A 185 -16.07 65.27 -6.63
CA LEU A 185 -15.42 64.89 -5.37
C LEU A 185 -13.90 64.83 -5.54
N SER A 186 -13.18 65.12 -4.45
CA SER A 186 -11.73 64.89 -4.36
C SER A 186 -11.39 63.40 -4.20
N PHE A 187 -10.11 63.04 -4.37
CA PHE A 187 -9.66 61.65 -4.17
C PHE A 187 -9.99 61.12 -2.78
N THR A 188 -9.78 61.94 -1.73
CA THR A 188 -10.08 61.56 -0.34
C THR A 188 -11.57 61.36 -0.09
N GLU A 189 -12.42 62.13 -0.76
CA GLU A 189 -13.87 62.00 -0.67
C GLU A 189 -14.39 60.80 -1.46
N LEU A 190 -13.80 60.49 -2.63
CA LEU A 190 -14.07 59.27 -3.39
C LEU A 190 -13.68 58.02 -2.62
N GLU A 191 -12.52 58.03 -1.96
CA GLU A 191 -12.06 56.92 -1.12
C GLU A 191 -13.02 56.69 0.06
N ALA A 192 -13.42 57.74 0.76
CA ALA A 192 -14.39 57.66 1.85
C ALA A 192 -15.76 57.16 1.38
N LEU A 193 -16.23 57.63 0.22
CA LEU A 193 -17.50 57.18 -0.37
C LEU A 193 -17.41 55.71 -0.78
N TYR A 194 -16.35 55.29 -1.46
CA TYR A 194 -16.15 53.90 -1.86
C TYR A 194 -16.09 52.96 -0.65
N ASN A 195 -15.36 53.33 0.39
CA ASN A 195 -15.25 52.53 1.61
C ASN A 195 -16.58 52.46 2.36
N SER A 196 -17.30 53.58 2.52
CA SER A 196 -18.60 53.59 3.19
C SER A 196 -19.66 52.72 2.47
N LEU A 197 -19.68 52.73 1.13
CA LEU A 197 -20.57 51.86 0.35
C LEU A 197 -20.23 50.38 0.55
N ARG A 198 -18.93 50.04 0.62
CA ARG A 198 -18.48 48.67 0.91
C ARG A 198 -18.84 48.23 2.33
N ASP A 199 -18.71 49.11 3.31
CA ASP A 199 -19.06 48.83 4.70
C ASP A 199 -20.58 48.65 4.86
N GLU A 200 -21.39 49.49 4.20
CA GLU A 200 -22.85 49.35 4.18
C GLU A 200 -23.26 48.02 3.52
N LYS A 201 -22.65 47.66 2.37
CA LYS A 201 -22.86 46.36 1.72
C LYS A 201 -22.51 45.21 2.65
N ALA A 202 -21.35 45.27 3.31
CA ALA A 202 -20.90 44.21 4.21
C ALA A 202 -21.86 44.01 5.38
N ARG A 203 -22.35 45.11 5.98
CA ARG A 203 -23.36 45.06 7.06
C ARG A 203 -24.67 44.45 6.58
N LEU A 204 -25.19 44.87 5.43
CA LEU A 204 -26.44 44.36 4.87
C LEU A 204 -26.34 42.87 4.49
N LEU A 205 -25.20 42.42 3.95
CA LEU A 205 -24.97 41.01 3.68
C LEU A 205 -24.91 40.18 4.98
N ALA A 206 -24.29 40.71 6.03
CA ALA A 206 -24.29 40.05 7.34
C ALA A 206 -25.71 39.93 7.93
N GLU A 207 -26.51 41.00 7.81
CA GLU A 207 -27.92 41.02 8.22
C GLU A 207 -28.76 40.03 7.40
N GLN A 208 -28.56 39.98 6.07
CA GLN A 208 -29.21 39.00 5.19
C GLN A 208 -28.92 37.57 5.63
N VAL A 209 -27.66 37.26 5.93
CA VAL A 209 -27.25 35.92 6.40
C VAL A 209 -27.93 35.62 7.74
N GLN A 210 -27.93 36.55 8.68
CA GLN A 210 -28.54 36.36 10.00
C GLN A 210 -30.05 36.11 9.90
N LEU A 211 -30.76 36.87 9.06
CA LEU A 211 -32.20 36.70 8.82
C LEU A 211 -32.52 35.41 8.05
N GLY A 212 -31.60 34.94 7.20
CA GLY A 212 -31.75 33.71 6.42
C GLY A 212 -31.39 32.41 7.16
N GLN A 213 -30.70 32.50 8.31
CA GLN A 213 -30.24 31.33 9.07
C GLN A 213 -31.36 30.32 9.38
N PRO A 214 -32.55 30.71 9.88
CA PRO A 214 -33.64 29.76 10.15
C PRO A 214 -34.14 29.07 8.88
N LYS A 215 -34.27 29.81 7.78
CA LYS A 215 -34.68 29.29 6.47
C LYS A 215 -33.69 28.26 5.94
N GLU A 216 -32.39 28.56 5.97
CA GLU A 216 -31.33 27.63 5.53
C GLU A 216 -31.21 26.40 6.43
N ALA A 217 -31.36 26.57 7.75
CA ALA A 217 -31.37 25.45 8.68
C ALA A 217 -32.56 24.51 8.45
N ALA A 218 -33.76 25.06 8.17
CA ALA A 218 -34.95 24.29 7.85
C ALA A 218 -34.82 23.57 6.49
N LEU A 219 -34.29 24.27 5.48
CA LEU A 219 -34.00 23.70 4.16
C LEU A 219 -33.05 22.51 4.26
N LYS A 220 -31.93 22.67 4.99
CA LYS A 220 -30.94 21.61 5.18
C LYS A 220 -31.54 20.38 5.85
N LYS A 221 -32.39 20.55 6.88
CA LYS A 221 -33.06 19.43 7.54
C LYS A 221 -34.00 18.68 6.60
N ARG A 222 -34.80 19.41 5.81
CA ARG A 222 -35.70 18.83 4.81
C ARG A 222 -34.93 18.03 3.74
N ASP A 223 -33.86 18.61 3.21
CA ASP A 223 -33.09 18.00 2.13
C ASP A 223 -32.25 16.81 2.62
N LEU A 224 -31.71 16.85 3.84
CA LEU A 224 -31.06 15.69 4.47
C LEU A 224 -32.05 14.54 4.69
N TYR A 225 -33.27 14.82 5.16
CA TYR A 225 -34.29 13.78 5.30
C TYR A 225 -34.59 13.12 3.94
N LEU A 226 -34.74 13.92 2.88
CA LEU A 226 -34.93 13.39 1.53
C LEU A 226 -33.75 12.51 1.08
N GLN A 227 -32.52 12.94 1.36
CA GLN A 227 -31.30 12.20 1.01
C GLN A 227 -31.19 10.86 1.76
N ASP A 228 -31.53 10.83 3.05
CA ASP A 228 -31.42 9.63 3.89
C ASP A 228 -32.51 8.59 3.60
N HIS A 229 -33.69 9.04 3.12
CA HIS A 229 -34.86 8.19 2.92
C HIS A 229 -35.15 7.87 1.44
N LEU A 230 -34.49 8.55 0.50
CA LEU A 230 -34.58 8.25 -0.93
C LEU A 230 -33.49 7.25 -1.34
N PHE A 231 -33.88 6.00 -1.58
CA PHE A 231 -32.98 5.01 -2.18
C PHE A 231 -32.80 5.27 -3.69
N GLY A 232 -31.82 6.10 -4.04
CA GLY A 232 -31.42 6.34 -5.42
C GLY A 232 -31.22 7.82 -5.74
N LEU A 233 -31.52 8.21 -6.98
CA LEU A 233 -31.42 9.58 -7.45
C LEU A 233 -32.80 10.25 -7.46
N THR A 234 -32.84 11.56 -7.23
CA THR A 234 -34.07 12.36 -7.40
C THR A 234 -34.51 12.40 -8.87
N GLU A 235 -35.77 12.74 -9.13
CA GLU A 235 -36.29 12.96 -10.49
C GLU A 235 -35.43 13.99 -11.25
N SER A 236 -35.00 15.06 -10.57
CA SER A 236 -34.13 16.10 -11.16
C SER A 236 -32.73 15.58 -11.49
N GLN A 237 -32.15 14.73 -10.66
CA GLN A 237 -30.86 14.10 -10.91
C GLN A 237 -30.94 13.12 -12.09
N VAL A 238 -32.01 12.32 -12.19
CA VAL A 238 -32.23 11.45 -13.35
C VAL A 238 -32.43 12.27 -14.62
N HIS A 239 -33.15 13.38 -14.55
CA HIS A 239 -33.29 14.30 -15.68
C HIS A 239 -31.94 14.92 -16.10
N GLY A 240 -31.07 15.21 -15.13
CA GLY A 240 -29.68 15.61 -15.41
C GLY A 240 -28.91 14.53 -16.19
N LEU A 241 -29.13 13.25 -15.88
CA LEU A 241 -28.56 12.13 -16.64
C LEU A 241 -29.15 12.02 -18.05
N GLU A 242 -30.46 12.20 -18.22
CA GLU A 242 -31.09 12.25 -19.55
C GLU A 242 -30.44 13.32 -20.43
N ASN A 243 -30.21 14.51 -19.87
CA ASN A 243 -29.53 15.60 -20.59
C ASN A 243 -28.06 15.26 -20.89
N LYS A 244 -27.34 14.65 -19.94
CA LYS A 244 -25.97 14.17 -20.15
C LYS A 244 -25.88 13.15 -21.30
N VAL A 245 -26.85 12.25 -21.41
CA VAL A 245 -26.90 11.24 -22.48
C VAL A 245 -27.31 11.85 -23.82
N LYS A 246 -28.23 12.83 -23.82
CA LYS A 246 -28.62 13.57 -25.02
C LYS A 246 -27.45 14.37 -25.61
N ASP A 247 -26.64 14.98 -24.77
CA ASP A 247 -25.46 15.76 -25.16
C ASP A 247 -24.18 14.90 -25.16
N PHE A 248 -24.31 13.57 -25.24
CA PHE A 248 -23.19 12.65 -25.13
C PHE A 248 -22.19 12.84 -26.28
N LYS A 249 -20.93 13.07 -25.92
CA LYS A 249 -19.82 13.21 -26.88
C LYS A 249 -19.14 11.87 -27.12
N PHE A 250 -19.13 11.45 -28.40
CA PHE A 250 -18.46 10.25 -28.87
C PHE A 250 -16.96 10.47 -29.05
N ASP A 251 -16.21 10.36 -27.95
CA ASP A 251 -14.75 10.51 -27.91
C ASP A 251 -14.10 9.44 -27.03
N ILE A 252 -12.78 9.31 -27.14
CA ILE A 252 -12.01 8.43 -26.26
C ILE A 252 -12.01 9.05 -24.87
N LYS A 253 -12.54 8.32 -23.89
CA LYS A 253 -12.43 8.68 -22.47
C LYS A 253 -11.06 8.25 -22.01
N GLN A 254 -10.15 9.21 -21.79
CA GLN A 254 -8.78 8.94 -21.41
C GLN A 254 -8.46 9.52 -20.03
N ILE A 255 -7.99 8.66 -19.14
CA ILE A 255 -7.41 9.02 -17.86
C ILE A 255 -5.89 9.02 -18.02
N ASN A 256 -5.23 10.07 -17.53
CA ASN A 256 -3.79 10.21 -17.56
C ASN A 256 -3.27 10.49 -16.14
N VAL A 257 -2.50 9.54 -15.61
CA VAL A 257 -1.86 9.66 -14.30
C VAL A 257 -0.36 9.86 -14.52
N GLY A 258 0.10 11.10 -14.35
CA GLY A 258 1.52 11.46 -14.37
C GLY A 258 2.26 11.15 -15.67
N GLY A 259 1.56 10.93 -16.80
CA GLY A 259 2.14 10.52 -18.08
C GLY A 259 2.56 9.04 -18.14
N VAL A 260 2.48 8.31 -17.03
CA VAL A 260 2.93 6.92 -16.91
C VAL A 260 1.76 5.97 -17.16
N VAL A 261 0.63 6.19 -16.50
CA VAL A 261 -0.59 5.40 -16.72
C VAL A 261 -1.50 6.15 -17.67
N ILE A 262 -1.80 5.51 -18.80
CA ILE A 262 -2.79 5.97 -19.77
C ILE A 262 -3.86 4.90 -19.84
N ASP A 263 -5.06 5.24 -19.37
CA ASP A 263 -6.19 4.33 -19.28
C ASP A 263 -7.36 4.85 -20.12
N ARG A 264 -7.95 3.98 -20.93
CA ARG A 264 -9.06 4.26 -21.83
C ARG A 264 -10.22 3.29 -21.64
N CYS A 265 -10.25 2.55 -20.53
CA CYS A 265 -11.24 1.49 -20.27
C CYS A 265 -12.69 2.05 -20.29
N GLU A 266 -12.88 3.27 -19.78
CA GLU A 266 -14.17 3.97 -19.79
C GLU A 266 -14.65 4.36 -21.20
N SER A 267 -13.84 4.18 -22.24
CA SER A 267 -14.29 4.34 -23.63
C SER A 267 -15.32 3.28 -24.03
N CYS A 268 -15.28 2.11 -23.38
CA CYS A 268 -16.26 1.03 -23.56
C CYS A 268 -17.07 0.75 -22.29
N HIS A 269 -16.49 0.92 -21.11
CA HIS A 269 -17.12 0.66 -19.80
C HIS A 269 -17.83 1.89 -19.21
N LEU A 270 -18.71 2.51 -20.00
CA LEU A 270 -19.30 3.81 -19.66
C LEU A 270 -20.20 3.82 -18.42
N GLY A 271 -20.80 2.69 -18.07
CA GLY A 271 -21.70 2.58 -16.92
C GLY A 271 -21.00 2.47 -15.56
N ILE A 272 -19.67 2.25 -15.55
CA ILE A 272 -18.93 1.83 -14.36
C ILE A 272 -18.98 2.86 -13.22
N ARG A 273 -19.05 4.15 -13.57
CA ARG A 273 -19.09 5.30 -12.64
C ARG A 273 -20.43 6.03 -12.61
N GLU A 274 -21.45 5.51 -13.31
CA GLU A 274 -22.76 6.17 -13.30
C GLU A 274 -23.33 6.24 -11.87
N PRO A 275 -24.01 7.36 -11.51
CA PRO A 275 -24.46 7.58 -10.15
C PRO A 275 -25.64 6.68 -9.76
N ILE A 276 -26.34 6.12 -10.75
CA ILE A 276 -27.39 5.11 -10.60
C ILE A 276 -26.79 3.71 -10.69
N ASN A 277 -27.34 2.76 -9.93
CA ASN A 277 -26.92 1.36 -10.04
C ASN A 277 -27.50 0.76 -11.32
N ILE A 278 -26.64 0.18 -12.15
CA ILE A 278 -26.96 -0.39 -13.45
C ILE A 278 -26.58 -1.87 -13.42
N SER A 279 -27.57 -2.75 -13.57
CA SER A 279 -27.33 -4.19 -13.71
C SER A 279 -27.26 -4.60 -15.18
N LYS A 280 -26.76 -5.82 -15.43
CA LYS A 280 -26.72 -6.42 -16.77
C LYS A 280 -28.11 -6.50 -17.42
N LYS A 281 -29.16 -6.70 -16.62
CA LYS A 281 -30.55 -6.75 -17.09
C LYS A 281 -31.04 -5.38 -17.57
N ASP A 282 -30.54 -4.31 -16.97
CA ASP A 282 -30.94 -2.94 -17.30
C ASP A 282 -30.31 -2.46 -18.63
N MET A 283 -29.24 -3.14 -19.09
CA MET A 283 -28.44 -2.79 -20.26
C MET A 283 -28.50 -3.87 -21.35
N ASP A 284 -29.67 -4.43 -21.63
CA ASP A 284 -29.91 -5.41 -22.70
C ASP A 284 -28.99 -6.65 -22.67
N GLY A 285 -28.52 -7.03 -21.48
CA GLY A 285 -27.62 -8.16 -21.33
C GLY A 285 -26.14 -7.83 -21.56
N GLU A 286 -25.75 -6.58 -21.74
CA GLU A 286 -24.35 -6.18 -21.91
C GLU A 286 -23.67 -5.97 -20.55
N ALA A 287 -22.59 -6.73 -20.31
CA ALA A 287 -21.84 -6.66 -19.05
C ALA A 287 -20.87 -5.47 -19.02
N ALA A 288 -20.47 -4.93 -20.17
CA ALA A 288 -19.58 -3.77 -20.22
C ALA A 288 -20.23 -2.49 -19.65
N PHE A 289 -21.55 -2.41 -19.65
CA PHE A 289 -22.32 -1.20 -19.30
C PHE A 289 -22.81 -1.17 -17.84
N VAL A 290 -22.43 -2.15 -17.04
CA VAL A 290 -22.87 -2.24 -15.64
C VAL A 290 -22.08 -1.32 -14.72
N SER A 291 -22.65 -0.99 -13.57
CA SER A 291 -21.96 -0.23 -12.54
C SER A 291 -20.85 -1.04 -11.88
N HIS A 292 -19.87 -0.34 -11.29
CA HIS A 292 -18.82 -1.00 -10.51
C HIS A 292 -19.44 -1.86 -9.39
N PRO A 293 -19.01 -3.13 -9.20
CA PRO A 293 -19.58 -4.01 -8.19
C PRO A 293 -19.48 -3.46 -6.76
N ASN A 294 -18.46 -2.63 -6.49
CA ASN A 294 -18.24 -1.97 -5.21
C ASN A 294 -18.04 -0.46 -5.42
N ARG A 295 -19.12 0.32 -5.42
CA ARG A 295 -19.07 1.76 -5.71
C ARG A 295 -18.45 2.58 -4.57
N ASP A 296 -18.55 2.09 -3.34
CA ASP A 296 -17.94 2.75 -2.19
C ASP A 296 -16.41 2.68 -2.25
N LEU A 297 -15.85 1.63 -2.85
CA LEU A 297 -14.42 1.55 -3.12
C LEU A 297 -13.94 2.73 -3.97
N LEU A 298 -14.72 3.12 -4.99
CA LEU A 298 -14.35 4.24 -5.88
C LEU A 298 -14.36 5.62 -5.20
N LYS A 299 -15.04 5.75 -4.05
CA LYS A 299 -15.00 6.99 -3.25
C LYS A 299 -13.63 7.22 -2.62
N THR A 300 -12.92 6.14 -2.31
CA THR A 300 -11.56 6.18 -1.74
C THR A 300 -10.48 5.90 -2.80
N HIS A 301 -10.85 5.24 -3.90
CA HIS A 301 -10.00 4.87 -5.02
C HIS A 301 -10.52 5.52 -6.30
N ASP A 302 -10.30 6.82 -6.44
CA ASP A 302 -10.76 7.60 -7.59
C ASP A 302 -10.05 7.17 -8.89
N PRO A 303 -10.76 6.59 -9.89
CA PRO A 303 -10.15 6.17 -11.14
C PRO A 303 -9.44 7.29 -11.87
N ASP A 304 -9.85 8.56 -11.72
CA ASP A 304 -9.18 9.69 -12.38
C ASP A 304 -7.74 9.89 -11.85
N ARG A 305 -7.44 9.39 -10.65
CA ARG A 305 -6.12 9.47 -10.02
C ARG A 305 -5.27 8.22 -10.19
N PHE A 306 -5.90 7.06 -10.42
CA PHE A 306 -5.19 5.78 -10.43
C PHE A 306 -5.24 5.05 -11.78
N GLY A 307 -6.27 5.30 -12.60
CA GLY A 307 -6.61 4.48 -13.77
C GLY A 307 -7.20 3.12 -13.37
N CYS A 308 -7.94 2.49 -14.29
CA CYS A 308 -8.56 1.18 -14.06
C CYS A 308 -7.52 0.04 -14.13
N SER A 309 -6.56 0.16 -15.03
CA SER A 309 -5.53 -0.86 -15.28
C SER A 309 -4.58 -1.07 -14.10
N THR A 310 -4.46 -0.10 -13.19
CA THR A 310 -3.64 -0.25 -11.98
C THR A 310 -4.22 -1.32 -11.06
N CYS A 311 -5.55 -1.39 -10.93
CA CYS A 311 -6.21 -2.40 -10.11
C CYS A 311 -6.47 -3.70 -10.89
N HIS A 312 -6.84 -3.61 -12.16
CA HIS A 312 -7.31 -4.76 -12.93
C HIS A 312 -6.24 -5.36 -13.85
N GLY A 313 -5.12 -4.69 -14.09
CA GLY A 313 -4.16 -5.05 -15.13
C GLY A 313 -4.68 -4.71 -16.53
N GLY A 314 -4.11 -5.37 -17.54
CA GLY A 314 -4.48 -5.18 -18.93
C GLY A 314 -3.74 -4.03 -19.60
N ASN A 315 -4.16 -3.70 -20.82
CA ASN A 315 -3.59 -2.65 -21.63
C ASN A 315 -4.54 -1.45 -21.69
N GLY A 316 -4.39 -0.53 -20.73
CA GLY A 316 -5.22 0.68 -20.65
C GLY A 316 -5.21 1.54 -21.92
N ARG A 317 -4.23 1.39 -22.82
CA ARG A 317 -4.17 2.15 -24.09
C ARG A 317 -5.00 1.53 -25.21
N GLY A 318 -5.33 0.24 -25.10
CA GLY A 318 -5.98 -0.53 -26.16
C GLY A 318 -7.44 -0.15 -26.35
N THR A 319 -7.81 0.25 -27.57
CA THR A 319 -9.20 0.60 -27.93
C THR A 319 -9.67 -0.05 -29.23
N THR A 320 -8.81 -0.84 -29.88
CA THR A 320 -9.05 -1.44 -31.20
C THR A 320 -9.60 -2.86 -31.13
N SER A 321 -9.54 -3.52 -29.98
CA SER A 321 -10.22 -4.80 -29.73
C SER A 321 -10.23 -5.11 -28.23
N VAL A 322 -11.16 -5.98 -27.80
CA VAL A 322 -11.22 -6.48 -26.43
C VAL A 322 -9.96 -7.26 -26.06
N GLU A 323 -9.44 -8.09 -26.96
CA GLU A 323 -8.24 -8.89 -26.73
C GLU A 323 -7.00 -8.01 -26.44
N LYS A 324 -6.79 -6.98 -27.27
CA LYS A 324 -5.69 -6.03 -27.08
C LYS A 324 -5.87 -5.20 -25.82
N ALA A 325 -7.08 -4.70 -25.54
CA ALA A 325 -7.38 -3.88 -24.37
C ALA A 325 -7.24 -4.67 -23.06
N HIS A 326 -7.73 -5.90 -23.01
CA HIS A 326 -7.58 -6.79 -21.86
C HIS A 326 -6.18 -7.42 -21.78
N GLY A 327 -5.28 -7.09 -22.70
CA GLY A 327 -3.89 -7.56 -22.70
C GLY A 327 -3.74 -9.06 -22.90
N ARG A 328 -4.73 -9.73 -23.49
CA ARG A 328 -4.72 -11.18 -23.79
C ARG A 328 -4.04 -11.52 -25.12
N TYR A 329 -3.35 -10.54 -25.69
CA TYR A 329 -2.56 -10.68 -26.89
C TYR A 329 -1.16 -11.20 -26.56
N GLU A 330 -0.61 -12.07 -27.41
CA GLU A 330 0.64 -12.84 -27.18
C GLU A 330 1.87 -12.00 -26.81
N HIS A 331 1.93 -10.72 -27.21
CA HIS A 331 3.08 -9.85 -26.93
C HIS A 331 2.88 -8.92 -25.72
N TRP A 332 1.77 -9.06 -24.98
CA TRP A 332 1.49 -8.25 -23.81
C TRP A 332 1.79 -9.00 -22.52
N LEU A 333 2.69 -8.45 -21.70
CA LEU A 333 3.18 -9.11 -20.49
C LEU A 333 2.21 -9.04 -19.30
N TRP A 334 1.28 -8.07 -19.31
CA TRP A 334 0.45 -7.73 -18.15
C TRP A 334 -1.05 -7.83 -18.50
N PRO A 335 -1.58 -9.03 -18.79
CA PRO A 335 -2.99 -9.20 -19.08
C PRO A 335 -3.85 -8.74 -17.90
N MET A 336 -5.09 -8.38 -18.17
CA MET A 336 -6.08 -8.11 -17.14
C MET A 336 -6.27 -9.35 -16.29
N TYR A 337 -6.32 -9.21 -14.96
CA TYR A 337 -6.56 -10.32 -14.06
C TYR A 337 -7.84 -11.07 -14.43
N TYR A 338 -7.81 -12.39 -14.32
CA TYR A 338 -9.03 -13.17 -14.42
C TYR A 338 -9.98 -12.80 -13.28
N LYS A 339 -11.28 -13.04 -13.47
CA LYS A 339 -12.32 -12.65 -12.51
C LYS A 339 -12.06 -13.18 -11.11
N GLU A 340 -11.51 -14.39 -11.01
CA GLU A 340 -11.17 -15.07 -9.77
C GLU A 340 -10.01 -14.41 -9.02
N ASN A 341 -9.17 -13.63 -9.73
CA ASN A 341 -7.93 -13.03 -9.21
C ASN A 341 -7.95 -11.50 -9.30
N MET A 342 -9.10 -10.88 -9.52
CA MET A 342 -9.19 -9.42 -9.71
C MET A 342 -8.66 -8.62 -8.51
N GLU A 343 -8.71 -9.19 -7.30
CA GLU A 343 -8.19 -8.57 -6.08
C GLU A 343 -6.65 -8.65 -5.97
N ALA A 344 -5.96 -9.37 -6.87
CA ALA A 344 -4.50 -9.43 -6.88
C ALA A 344 -3.88 -8.04 -7.05
N GLY A 345 -4.51 -7.16 -7.83
CA GLY A 345 -4.06 -5.78 -8.01
C GLY A 345 -4.06 -4.95 -6.73
N CYS A 346 -4.91 -5.28 -5.74
CA CYS A 346 -4.90 -4.59 -4.45
C CYS A 346 -3.54 -4.75 -3.75
N ASN A 347 -2.86 -5.88 -3.96
CA ASN A 347 -1.57 -6.16 -3.34
C ASN A 347 -0.45 -5.22 -3.81
N GLN A 348 -0.60 -4.52 -4.94
CA GLN A 348 0.42 -3.56 -5.42
C GLN A 348 0.65 -2.42 -4.43
N CYS A 349 -0.40 -1.97 -3.74
CA CYS A 349 -0.32 -0.92 -2.72
C CYS A 349 -0.52 -1.48 -1.30
N HIS A 350 -1.40 -2.48 -1.17
CA HIS A 350 -1.77 -3.08 0.11
C HIS A 350 -0.96 -4.36 0.41
N ASN A 351 0.28 -4.48 -0.10
CA ASN A 351 1.16 -5.59 0.27
C ASN A 351 1.39 -5.59 1.80
N ARG A 352 1.31 -4.43 2.45
CA ARG A 352 1.61 -4.31 3.86
C ARG A 352 0.50 -4.79 4.80
N ASP A 353 -0.72 -4.84 4.30
CA ASP A 353 -1.89 -5.13 5.11
C ASP A 353 -2.04 -6.64 5.32
N ARG A 354 -2.22 -7.04 6.58
CA ARG A 354 -2.46 -8.45 6.92
C ARG A 354 -3.85 -8.90 6.49
N VAL A 355 -4.84 -8.01 6.64
CA VAL A 355 -6.22 -8.19 6.21
C VAL A 355 -6.68 -6.88 5.60
N LEU A 356 -7.20 -6.94 4.38
CA LEU A 356 -7.70 -5.80 3.63
C LEU A 356 -9.21 -5.91 3.47
N GLN A 357 -9.95 -4.86 3.83
CA GLN A 357 -11.41 -4.84 3.66
C GLN A 357 -11.77 -4.87 2.17
N ASN A 358 -12.86 -5.56 1.83
CA ASN A 358 -13.33 -5.74 0.44
C ASN A 358 -12.37 -6.52 -0.48
N ALA A 359 -11.47 -7.33 0.09
CA ALA A 359 -10.51 -8.13 -0.66
C ALA A 359 -10.35 -9.56 -0.07
N ASP A 360 -11.47 -10.29 0.00
CA ASP A 360 -11.54 -11.59 0.67
C ASP A 360 -10.71 -12.69 -0.01
N VAL A 361 -10.59 -12.66 -1.34
CA VAL A 361 -9.76 -13.59 -2.11
C VAL A 361 -8.29 -13.30 -1.86
N LEU A 362 -7.87 -12.03 -1.88
CA LEU A 362 -6.49 -11.65 -1.54
C LEU A 362 -6.16 -12.04 -0.11
N ASN A 363 -7.05 -11.76 0.85
CA ASN A 363 -6.87 -12.14 2.25
C ASN A 363 -6.71 -13.66 2.41
N ARG A 364 -7.52 -14.44 1.69
CA ARG A 364 -7.40 -15.90 1.67
C ARG A 364 -6.07 -16.35 1.08
N GLY A 365 -5.61 -15.72 -0.01
CA GLY A 365 -4.31 -15.98 -0.62
C GLY A 365 -3.15 -15.70 0.35
N LYS A 366 -3.16 -14.53 1.02
CA LYS A 366 -2.16 -14.16 2.04
C LYS A 366 -2.18 -15.14 3.22
N ASN A 367 -3.37 -15.50 3.69
CA ASN A 367 -3.53 -16.49 4.74
C ASN A 367 -2.93 -17.84 4.31
N LEU A 368 -3.29 -18.35 3.13
CA LEU A 368 -2.75 -19.60 2.58
C LEU A 368 -1.23 -19.58 2.50
N PHE A 369 -0.63 -18.50 1.98
CA PHE A 369 0.82 -18.33 1.92
C PHE A 369 1.48 -18.46 3.29
N GLN A 370 0.87 -17.86 4.32
CA GLN A 370 1.37 -17.91 5.71
C GLN A 370 1.10 -19.26 6.41
N VAL A 371 -0.09 -19.84 6.26
CA VAL A 371 -0.45 -21.09 6.95
C VAL A 371 0.20 -22.30 6.31
N ARG A 372 0.43 -22.28 4.99
CA ARG A 372 1.23 -23.31 4.31
C ARG A 372 2.73 -23.15 4.54
N GLY A 373 3.15 -22.00 5.08
CA GLY A 373 4.54 -21.75 5.43
C GLY A 373 5.42 -21.50 4.21
N CYS A 374 4.86 -20.95 3.12
CA CYS A 374 5.60 -20.65 1.88
C CYS A 374 6.79 -19.71 2.15
N ALA A 375 6.61 -18.73 3.03
CA ALA A 375 7.67 -17.83 3.51
C ALA A 375 8.83 -18.56 4.22
N GLY A 376 8.65 -19.82 4.63
CA GLY A 376 9.74 -20.62 5.19
C GLY A 376 10.80 -20.99 4.15
N CYS A 377 10.40 -21.21 2.90
CA CYS A 377 11.29 -21.56 1.79
C CYS A 377 11.55 -20.39 0.84
N HIS A 378 10.56 -19.52 0.64
CA HIS A 378 10.65 -18.38 -0.25
C HIS A 378 10.82 -17.09 0.52
N ARG A 379 11.62 -16.15 0.00
CA ARG A 379 11.63 -14.77 0.46
C ARG A 379 10.50 -13.99 -0.23
N TYR A 380 9.77 -13.18 0.53
CA TYR A 380 8.76 -12.26 0.02
C TYR A 380 8.67 -11.03 0.94
N GLU A 381 8.97 -9.84 0.41
CA GLU A 381 9.10 -8.59 1.18
C GLU A 381 7.94 -8.32 2.16
N ALA A 382 6.69 -8.65 1.78
CA ALA A 382 5.53 -8.43 2.64
C ALA A 382 5.43 -9.37 3.85
N PHE A 383 6.09 -10.54 3.81
CA PHE A 383 6.06 -11.58 4.83
C PHE A 383 7.35 -11.68 5.66
N ASP A 384 8.39 -10.90 5.32
CA ASP A 384 9.75 -11.01 5.88
C ASP A 384 10.26 -9.76 6.59
N ARG A 385 9.38 -8.83 6.94
CA ARG A 385 9.75 -7.50 7.44
C ARG A 385 10.65 -7.54 8.67
N GLU A 386 10.30 -8.37 9.65
CA GLU A 386 11.07 -8.50 10.89
C GLU A 386 12.44 -9.10 10.62
N ALA A 387 12.54 -10.02 9.65
CA ALA A 387 13.79 -10.66 9.26
C ALA A 387 14.71 -9.67 8.52
N ASP A 388 14.15 -8.87 7.62
CA ASP A 388 14.87 -7.82 6.90
C ASP A 388 15.32 -6.72 7.86
N ALA A 389 14.45 -6.28 8.78
CA ALA A 389 14.80 -5.32 9.83
C ALA A 389 15.91 -5.86 10.76
N LEU A 390 15.86 -7.15 11.12
CA LEU A 390 16.89 -7.78 11.93
C LEU A 390 18.23 -7.83 11.20
N SER A 391 18.22 -8.18 9.91
CA SER A 391 19.41 -8.18 9.06
C SER A 391 20.04 -6.79 8.99
N ASN A 392 19.22 -5.76 8.81
CA ASN A 392 19.66 -4.37 8.78
C ASN A 392 20.26 -3.91 10.13
N ALA A 393 19.62 -4.24 11.26
CA ALA A 393 20.15 -3.93 12.59
C ALA A 393 21.52 -4.59 12.82
N ARG A 394 21.67 -5.86 12.45
CA ARG A 394 22.95 -6.60 12.53
C ARG A 394 24.03 -6.00 11.64
N GLN A 395 23.67 -5.56 10.43
CA GLN A 395 24.62 -4.92 9.52
C GLN A 395 25.08 -3.55 10.06
N SER A 396 24.18 -2.78 10.67
CA SER A 396 24.51 -1.53 11.36
C SER A 396 25.46 -1.76 12.52
N ILE A 397 25.19 -2.76 13.37
CA ILE A 397 26.07 -3.20 14.45
C ILE A 397 27.48 -3.51 13.91
N LYS A 398 27.57 -4.36 12.88
CA LYS A 398 28.86 -4.76 12.30
C LYS A 398 29.66 -3.55 11.79
N THR A 399 28.97 -2.61 11.13
CA THR A 399 29.59 -1.39 10.62
C THR A 399 30.11 -0.51 11.76
N LEU A 400 29.33 -0.35 12.82
CA LEU A 400 29.70 0.40 14.02
C LEU A 400 30.88 -0.24 14.76
N ASP A 401 30.89 -1.56 14.90
CA ASP A 401 32.00 -2.31 15.51
C ASP A 401 33.32 -2.10 14.74
N LEU A 402 33.27 -2.12 13.40
CA LEU A 402 34.45 -1.82 12.57
C LEU A 402 34.97 -0.40 12.79
N GLN A 403 34.06 0.60 12.85
CA GLN A 403 34.42 1.99 13.15
C GLN A 403 35.03 2.14 14.54
N ARG A 404 34.48 1.44 15.53
CA ARG A 404 35.01 1.42 16.90
C ARG A 404 36.43 0.87 16.92
N ASP A 405 36.67 -0.26 16.25
CA ASP A 405 37.98 -0.93 16.26
C ASP A 405 39.05 -0.17 15.46
N GLU A 406 38.65 0.53 14.40
CA GLU A 406 39.51 1.50 13.71
C GLU A 406 39.91 2.66 14.64
N ARG A 407 38.93 3.28 15.32
CA ARG A 407 39.21 4.38 16.27
C ARG A 407 40.07 3.93 17.44
N LYS A 408 39.90 2.71 17.96
CA LYS A 408 40.77 2.15 19.01
C LYS A 408 42.23 2.06 18.55
N ARG A 409 42.47 1.62 17.31
CA ARG A 409 43.81 1.59 16.71
C ARG A 409 44.37 3.00 16.54
N GLU A 410 43.56 3.95 16.08
CA GLU A 410 43.97 5.35 15.94
C GLU A 410 44.29 6.00 17.29
N ILE A 411 43.53 5.71 18.35
CA ILE A 411 43.83 6.16 19.72
C ILE A 411 45.17 5.61 20.17
N ALA A 412 45.44 4.32 19.96
CA ALA A 412 46.72 3.71 20.35
C ALA A 412 47.90 4.37 19.62
N GLN A 413 47.77 4.59 18.31
CA GLN A 413 48.78 5.28 17.50
C GLN A 413 48.97 6.74 17.91
N THR A 414 47.87 7.47 18.09
CA THR A 414 47.89 8.89 18.48
C THR A 414 48.45 9.09 19.89
N SER A 415 48.13 8.16 20.82
CA SER A 415 48.67 8.20 22.19
C SER A 415 50.17 7.90 22.19
N ALA A 416 50.62 6.88 21.44
CA ALA A 416 52.04 6.58 21.30
C ALA A 416 52.82 7.73 20.64
N ALA A 417 52.24 8.40 19.63
CA ALA A 417 52.81 9.59 19.01
C ALA A 417 52.88 10.78 19.98
N ALA A 418 51.86 10.96 20.83
CA ALA A 418 51.85 12.02 21.85
C ALA A 418 52.94 11.81 22.91
N ASP A 419 53.23 10.56 23.26
CA ASP A 419 54.29 10.22 24.23
C ASP A 419 55.70 10.35 23.64
N ALA A 420 55.83 10.32 22.31
CA ALA A 420 57.08 10.50 21.57
C ALA A 420 57.28 11.92 20.99
N ALA A 421 56.34 12.85 21.24
CA ALA A 421 56.35 14.19 20.65
C ALA A 421 57.51 15.05 21.18
N ALA A 422 58.08 15.89 20.32
CA ALA A 422 59.25 16.72 20.66
C ALA A 422 58.89 18.03 21.38
N SER A 423 57.60 18.42 21.40
CA SER A 423 57.11 19.65 22.06
C SER A 423 55.83 19.40 22.86
N ASP A 424 55.65 20.17 23.93
CA ASP A 424 54.47 20.09 24.80
C ASP A 424 53.18 20.50 24.07
N GLU A 425 53.25 21.48 23.16
CA GLU A 425 52.12 21.84 22.30
C GLU A 425 51.68 20.68 21.40
N GLU A 426 52.61 19.99 20.74
CA GLU A 426 52.30 18.85 19.87
C GLU A 426 51.71 17.67 20.66
N ALA A 427 52.31 17.34 21.80
CA ALA A 427 51.80 16.31 22.70
C ALA A 427 50.37 16.62 23.18
N THR A 428 50.08 17.89 23.49
CA THR A 428 48.75 18.34 23.92
C THR A 428 47.71 18.20 22.81
N GLN A 429 48.04 18.55 21.56
CA GLN A 429 47.12 18.42 20.43
C GLN A 429 46.80 16.94 20.13
N LEU A 430 47.81 16.06 20.15
CA LEU A 430 47.61 14.63 19.94
C LEU A 430 46.76 14.01 21.07
N ARG A 431 46.96 14.40 22.33
CA ARG A 431 46.11 13.96 23.44
C ARG A 431 44.66 14.43 23.30
N LYS A 432 44.43 15.67 22.86
CA LYS A 432 43.07 16.17 22.54
C LYS A 432 42.41 15.35 21.43
N LYS A 433 43.16 14.99 20.38
CA LYS A 433 42.67 14.13 19.31
C LYS A 433 42.29 12.74 19.84
N ALA A 434 43.14 12.13 20.67
CA ALA A 434 42.85 10.84 21.30
C ALA A 434 41.59 10.91 22.19
N GLU A 435 41.40 12.00 22.94
CA GLU A 435 40.21 12.19 23.78
C GLU A 435 38.93 12.37 22.94
N ALA A 436 38.99 13.14 21.86
CA ALA A 436 37.88 13.26 20.91
C ALA A 436 37.50 11.90 20.30
N LEU A 437 38.50 11.07 19.96
CA LEU A 437 38.27 9.70 19.48
C LEU A 437 37.60 8.82 20.55
N ARG A 438 37.97 8.96 21.83
CA ARG A 438 37.30 8.26 22.95
C ARG A 438 35.84 8.68 23.10
N GLN A 439 35.55 9.97 22.99
CA GLN A 439 34.17 10.47 23.02
C GLN A 439 33.34 9.90 21.86
N MET A 440 33.91 9.85 20.65
CA MET A 440 33.25 9.24 19.49
C MET A 440 33.05 7.73 19.63
N ILE A 441 33.95 7.02 20.32
CA ILE A 441 33.73 5.60 20.69
C ILE A 441 32.52 5.48 21.61
N SER A 442 32.41 6.32 22.64
CA SER A 442 31.25 6.29 23.55
C SER A 442 29.92 6.50 22.82
N GLN A 443 29.88 7.38 21.81
CA GLN A 443 28.70 7.57 20.96
C GLN A 443 28.39 6.35 20.08
N VAL A 444 29.43 5.67 19.58
CA VAL A 444 29.27 4.42 18.84
C VAL A 444 28.73 3.31 19.74
N ASP A 445 29.28 3.17 20.95
CA ASP A 445 28.84 2.15 21.91
C ASP A 445 27.35 2.35 22.27
N ALA A 446 26.91 3.59 22.48
CA ALA A 446 25.49 3.88 22.72
C ALA A 446 24.58 3.48 21.54
N ARG A 447 25.02 3.71 20.29
CA ARG A 447 24.28 3.30 19.09
C ARG A 447 24.29 1.78 18.90
N VAL A 448 25.39 1.12 19.26
CA VAL A 448 25.48 -0.34 19.24
C VAL A 448 24.48 -0.94 20.24
N ASP A 449 24.39 -0.40 21.45
CA ASP A 449 23.42 -0.83 22.46
C ASP A 449 21.96 -0.63 22.00
N GLU A 450 21.67 0.47 21.31
CA GLU A 450 20.36 0.73 20.69
C GLU A 450 20.01 -0.37 19.66
N PHE A 451 20.92 -0.64 18.71
CA PHE A 451 20.69 -1.67 17.70
C PHE A 451 20.67 -3.08 18.27
N ASP A 452 21.45 -3.38 19.31
CA ASP A 452 21.41 -4.67 20.00
C ASP A 452 20.05 -4.89 20.66
N THR A 453 19.52 -3.86 21.32
CA THR A 453 18.17 -3.88 21.91
C THR A 453 17.11 -4.08 20.82
N GLN A 454 17.21 -3.35 19.71
CA GLN A 454 16.32 -3.53 18.57
C GLN A 454 16.41 -4.95 18.00
N ALA A 455 17.62 -5.48 17.82
CA ALA A 455 17.87 -6.82 17.31
C ALA A 455 17.32 -7.90 18.24
N LYS A 456 17.41 -7.72 19.57
CA LYS A 456 16.80 -8.60 20.58
C LYS A 456 15.29 -8.74 20.37
N TYR A 457 14.56 -7.63 20.26
CA TYR A 457 13.12 -7.66 20.05
C TYR A 457 12.74 -8.21 18.68
N LEU A 458 13.42 -7.78 17.62
CA LEU A 458 13.20 -8.33 16.27
C LEU A 458 13.45 -9.85 16.23
N MET A 459 14.48 -10.34 16.91
CA MET A 459 14.72 -11.78 17.06
C MET A 459 13.61 -12.51 17.81
N GLN A 460 12.79 -11.85 18.63
CA GLN A 460 11.62 -12.48 19.25
C GLN A 460 10.46 -12.59 18.25
N ASP A 461 10.37 -11.64 17.32
CA ASP A 461 9.29 -11.55 16.33
C ASP A 461 9.55 -12.35 15.05
N VAL A 462 10.82 -12.60 14.69
CA VAL A 462 11.23 -13.40 13.52
C VAL A 462 10.96 -14.89 13.77
N LYS A 463 9.69 -15.29 13.67
CA LYS A 463 9.28 -16.66 13.96
C LYS A 463 9.61 -17.61 12.80
N LYS A 464 10.41 -18.63 13.08
CA LYS A 464 10.60 -19.79 12.20
C LYS A 464 9.30 -20.59 12.05
N ILE A 465 9.03 -21.11 10.84
CA ILE A 465 7.81 -21.87 10.53
C ILE A 465 7.74 -23.18 11.33
N GLY A 466 8.87 -23.87 11.42
CA GLY A 466 9.06 -25.09 12.19
C GLY A 466 9.52 -24.82 13.63
N PRO A 467 9.31 -25.78 14.54
CA PRO A 467 9.79 -25.66 15.92
C PRO A 467 11.32 -25.60 16.00
N ASN A 468 11.81 -24.99 17.08
CA ASN A 468 13.21 -25.07 17.48
C ASN A 468 13.63 -26.53 17.68
N LEU A 469 14.70 -26.94 16.98
CA LEU A 469 15.27 -28.29 17.00
C LEU A 469 16.57 -28.38 17.82
N LYS A 470 17.07 -27.28 18.38
CA LYS A 470 18.26 -27.28 19.24
C LYS A 470 18.06 -28.08 20.53
N GLU A 471 16.83 -28.16 21.03
CA GLU A 471 16.49 -28.83 22.29
C GLU A 471 15.89 -30.24 22.10
N ILE A 472 16.05 -30.87 20.93
CA ILE A 472 15.28 -32.11 20.64
C ILE A 472 15.61 -33.27 21.57
N ARG A 473 16.82 -33.34 22.11
CA ARG A 473 17.22 -34.34 23.13
C ARG A 473 16.42 -34.24 24.42
N ALA A 474 16.04 -33.02 24.81
CA ALA A 474 15.15 -32.78 25.93
C ALA A 474 13.70 -33.00 25.54
N LYS A 475 13.33 -32.58 24.33
CA LYS A 475 11.94 -32.50 23.88
C LYS A 475 11.32 -33.83 23.47
N LEU A 476 12.06 -34.65 22.71
CA LEU A 476 11.49 -35.75 21.95
C LEU A 476 11.93 -37.11 22.47
N ASN A 477 11.02 -38.08 22.36
CA ASN A 477 11.34 -39.50 22.45
C ASN A 477 12.28 -39.85 21.29
N LYS A 478 13.44 -40.45 21.61
CA LYS A 478 14.49 -40.79 20.65
C LYS A 478 13.95 -41.63 19.47
N ASP A 479 13.13 -42.62 19.77
CA ASP A 479 12.59 -43.59 18.82
C ASP A 479 11.51 -43.01 17.89
N TRP A 480 10.97 -41.84 18.23
CA TRP A 480 9.92 -41.19 17.44
C TRP A 480 10.46 -40.37 16.26
N ILE A 481 11.70 -39.88 16.34
CA ILE A 481 12.27 -38.95 15.36
C ILE A 481 12.23 -39.50 13.92
N PRO A 482 12.63 -40.76 13.65
CA PRO A 482 12.56 -41.34 12.31
C PRO A 482 11.12 -41.47 11.79
N VAL A 483 10.16 -41.75 12.68
CA VAL A 483 8.74 -41.90 12.33
C VAL A 483 8.18 -40.59 11.81
N TRP A 484 8.50 -39.47 12.47
CA TRP A 484 8.08 -38.15 12.01
C TRP A 484 8.66 -37.81 10.64
N LEU A 485 9.94 -38.11 10.40
CA LEU A 485 10.61 -37.82 9.13
C LEU A 485 10.08 -38.67 7.96
N SER A 486 9.57 -39.88 8.24
CA SER A 486 9.01 -40.76 7.22
C SER A 486 7.70 -40.23 6.63
N ASP A 487 6.75 -39.82 7.48
CA ASP A 487 5.50 -39.20 7.05
C ASP A 487 4.91 -38.27 8.13
N PRO A 488 5.27 -36.97 8.09
CA PRO A 488 4.72 -35.98 9.00
C PRO A 488 3.18 -35.86 8.92
N GLN A 489 2.60 -36.04 7.73
CA GLN A 489 1.15 -35.88 7.51
C GLN A 489 0.36 -37.04 8.11
N ALA A 490 0.88 -38.27 8.06
CA ALA A 490 0.29 -39.42 8.75
C ALA A 490 0.29 -39.25 10.28
N PHE A 491 1.30 -38.58 10.84
CA PHE A 491 1.30 -38.28 12.27
C PHE A 491 0.35 -37.13 12.61
N ARG A 492 0.45 -36.01 11.87
CA ARG A 492 -0.33 -34.80 12.07
C ARG A 492 -0.85 -34.27 10.72
N PRO A 493 -2.09 -34.62 10.34
CA PRO A 493 -2.72 -34.09 9.13
C PRO A 493 -2.75 -32.56 9.14
N GLY A 494 -2.36 -31.94 8.02
CA GLY A 494 -2.31 -30.48 7.88
C GLY A 494 -1.07 -29.84 8.49
N THR A 495 -0.07 -30.62 8.92
CA THR A 495 1.23 -30.06 9.34
C THR A 495 1.89 -29.26 8.21
N LYS A 496 2.59 -28.17 8.56
CA LYS A 496 3.33 -27.33 7.60
C LYS A 496 4.57 -28.02 7.02
N MET A 497 5.09 -29.03 7.71
CA MET A 497 6.25 -29.78 7.24
C MET A 497 5.83 -30.69 6.08
N PRO A 498 6.46 -30.56 4.89
CA PRO A 498 6.15 -31.42 3.76
C PRO A 498 6.62 -32.86 4.02
N THR A 499 5.99 -33.82 3.36
CA THR A 499 6.48 -35.20 3.32
C THR A 499 7.58 -35.27 2.28
N PHE A 500 8.83 -35.42 2.75
CA PHE A 500 9.99 -35.58 1.87
C PHE A 500 10.04 -37.02 1.35
N ARG A 501 10.46 -37.20 0.09
CA ARG A 501 10.72 -38.53 -0.50
C ARG A 501 12.11 -39.01 -0.10
N LEU A 502 12.34 -39.17 1.21
CA LEU A 502 13.61 -39.65 1.75
C LEU A 502 13.63 -41.18 1.74
N GLU A 503 14.78 -41.74 1.38
CA GLU A 503 15.04 -43.18 1.56
C GLU A 503 15.31 -43.51 3.03
N ASP A 504 15.12 -44.77 3.43
CA ASP A 504 15.32 -45.20 4.84
C ASP A 504 16.70 -44.82 5.40
N GLU A 505 17.75 -44.95 4.61
CA GLU A 505 19.12 -44.58 5.01
C GLU A 505 19.31 -43.06 5.15
N GLU A 506 18.55 -42.27 4.39
CA GLU A 506 18.54 -40.81 4.53
C GLU A 506 17.78 -40.39 5.79
N ILE A 507 16.63 -41.02 6.08
CA ILE A 507 15.89 -40.81 7.33
C ILE A 507 16.79 -41.10 8.54
N LYS A 508 17.54 -42.20 8.51
CA LYS A 508 18.49 -42.54 9.58
C LYS A 508 19.56 -41.47 9.75
N ALA A 509 20.18 -41.06 8.65
CA ALA A 509 21.24 -40.06 8.64
C ALA A 509 20.76 -38.70 9.18
N VAL A 510 19.62 -38.20 8.69
CA VAL A 510 19.02 -36.94 9.16
C VAL A 510 18.66 -37.02 10.64
N SER A 511 18.03 -38.12 11.08
CA SER A 511 17.69 -38.33 12.49
C SER A 511 18.93 -38.29 13.39
N ALA A 512 20.00 -38.98 12.98
CA ALA A 512 21.26 -39.03 13.71
C ALA A 512 21.93 -37.65 13.79
N PHE A 513 21.98 -36.89 12.68
CA PHE A 513 22.51 -35.53 12.69
C PHE A 513 21.75 -34.60 13.62
N LEU A 514 20.41 -34.58 13.52
CA LEU A 514 19.57 -33.74 14.37
C LEU A 514 19.78 -34.10 15.86
N TRP A 515 19.83 -35.40 16.17
CA TRP A 515 20.02 -35.88 17.54
C TRP A 515 21.40 -35.55 18.11
N GLN A 516 22.46 -35.71 17.33
CA GLN A 516 23.85 -35.51 17.77
C GLN A 516 24.27 -34.04 17.76
N SER A 517 23.62 -33.17 16.99
CA SER A 517 23.90 -31.73 16.96
C SER A 517 23.22 -30.97 18.10
N ALA A 518 22.12 -31.50 18.64
CA ALA A 518 21.30 -30.90 19.69
C ALA A 518 22.10 -30.54 20.96
N LEU A 519 21.51 -29.65 21.76
CA LEU A 519 22.01 -29.27 23.07
C LEU A 519 22.00 -30.45 24.02
N ASP A 520 23.08 -30.56 24.80
CA ASP A 520 23.23 -31.56 25.85
C ASP A 520 22.85 -30.98 27.21
N VAL A 521 21.66 -30.36 27.26
CA VAL A 521 21.06 -29.82 28.47
C VAL A 521 19.68 -30.44 28.59
N LYS A 522 19.34 -30.97 29.76
CA LYS A 522 18.04 -31.59 30.03
C LYS A 522 17.32 -30.87 31.16
N PRO A 523 15.99 -30.76 31.11
CA PRO A 523 15.22 -30.31 32.27
C PRO A 523 15.44 -31.26 33.45
N GLY A 524 15.34 -30.73 34.67
CA GLY A 524 15.36 -31.56 35.87
C GLY A 524 14.17 -32.53 35.93
N ALA A 525 14.35 -33.66 36.62
CA ALA A 525 13.29 -34.64 36.83
C ALA A 525 12.07 -34.00 37.52
N GLN A 526 10.87 -34.41 37.11
CA GLN A 526 9.61 -33.90 37.63
C GLN A 526 8.75 -35.04 38.17
N ALA A 527 8.09 -34.83 39.31
CA ALA A 527 7.06 -35.76 39.76
C ALA A 527 5.82 -35.68 38.86
N PRO A 528 5.05 -36.77 38.69
CA PRO A 528 3.72 -36.71 38.08
C PRO A 528 2.78 -35.77 38.86
N GLY A 529 1.92 -35.06 38.15
CA GLY A 529 0.81 -34.27 38.71
C GLY A 529 -0.51 -35.04 38.68
N ASP A 530 -1.61 -34.33 38.94
CA ASP A 530 -2.98 -34.83 38.85
C ASP A 530 -3.54 -34.63 37.42
N ALA A 531 -3.76 -35.75 36.71
CA ALA A 531 -4.31 -35.72 35.36
C ALA A 531 -5.76 -35.21 35.28
N ALA A 532 -6.58 -35.45 36.31
CA ALA A 532 -7.97 -34.99 36.34
C ALA A 532 -8.02 -33.47 36.49
N HIS A 533 -7.20 -32.92 37.40
CA HIS A 533 -7.05 -31.49 37.53
C HIS A 533 -6.45 -30.86 36.26
N GLY A 534 -5.42 -31.47 35.68
CA GLY A 534 -4.80 -31.02 34.43
C GLY A 534 -5.76 -30.96 33.24
N LYS A 535 -6.69 -31.91 33.15
CA LYS A 535 -7.77 -31.91 32.16
C LYS A 535 -8.72 -30.72 32.34
N GLU A 536 -9.08 -30.41 33.59
CA GLU A 536 -9.96 -29.27 33.87
C GLU A 536 -9.27 -27.93 33.60
N LEU A 537 -7.99 -27.80 33.97
CA LEU A 537 -7.16 -26.66 33.61
C LEU A 537 -7.08 -26.48 32.09
N PHE A 538 -6.86 -27.56 31.34
CA PHE A 538 -6.81 -27.50 29.87
C PHE A 538 -8.11 -26.95 29.24
N LYS A 539 -9.27 -27.26 29.84
CA LYS A 539 -10.58 -26.76 29.38
C LYS A 539 -10.80 -25.29 29.76
N THR A 540 -10.36 -24.88 30.95
CA THR A 540 -10.71 -23.58 31.54
C THR A 540 -9.71 -22.47 31.23
N LEU A 541 -8.43 -22.80 31.04
CA LEU A 541 -7.36 -21.82 30.73
C LEU A 541 -7.39 -21.33 29.27
N GLY A 542 -8.32 -21.81 28.45
CA GLY A 542 -8.45 -21.42 27.05
C GLY A 542 -7.48 -22.14 26.10
N CYS A 543 -6.86 -23.25 26.52
CA CYS A 543 -5.96 -24.03 25.65
C CYS A 543 -6.65 -24.45 24.34
N LEU A 544 -7.95 -24.77 24.41
CA LEU A 544 -8.81 -25.12 23.27
C LEU A 544 -9.01 -23.99 22.26
N GLY A 545 -8.77 -22.73 22.62
CA GLY A 545 -8.84 -21.61 21.68
C GLY A 545 -7.77 -21.69 20.58
N CYS A 546 -6.61 -22.29 20.90
CA CYS A 546 -5.48 -22.40 19.99
C CYS A 546 -5.17 -23.86 19.61
N HIS A 547 -5.28 -24.79 20.56
CA HIS A 547 -4.92 -26.19 20.38
C HIS A 547 -6.16 -27.06 20.16
N SER A 548 -6.04 -28.01 19.24
CA SER A 548 -7.04 -29.07 19.07
C SER A 548 -6.65 -30.35 19.81
N ILE A 549 -7.63 -31.12 20.23
CA ILE A 549 -7.46 -32.42 20.90
C ILE A 549 -8.64 -33.35 20.57
N ASN A 550 -8.47 -34.66 20.74
CA ASN A 550 -9.57 -35.61 20.67
C ASN A 550 -10.61 -35.28 21.75
N GLY A 551 -11.86 -35.01 21.37
CA GLY A 551 -12.96 -34.68 22.27
C GLY A 551 -13.16 -35.71 23.36
N GLN A 552 -12.86 -37.00 23.10
CA GLN A 552 -12.98 -38.06 24.10
C GLN A 552 -12.03 -37.85 25.28
N ALA A 553 -10.84 -37.28 25.03
CA ALA A 553 -9.87 -37.02 26.08
C ALA A 553 -10.38 -35.99 27.11
N ILE A 554 -11.30 -35.11 26.69
CA ILE A 554 -11.82 -33.99 27.48
C ILE A 554 -13.33 -34.12 27.78
N ASP A 555 -13.92 -35.29 27.58
CA ASP A 555 -15.36 -35.58 27.76
C ASP A 555 -16.29 -34.71 26.90
N MET A 556 -15.86 -34.35 25.70
CA MET A 556 -16.61 -33.51 24.75
C MET A 556 -16.92 -34.26 23.44
N GLY A 557 -17.37 -35.51 23.51
CA GLY A 557 -17.77 -36.28 22.33
C GLY A 557 -16.60 -36.86 21.52
N ASN A 558 -16.88 -37.36 20.30
CA ASN A 558 -15.93 -38.21 19.54
C ASN A 558 -15.12 -37.48 18.46
N SER A 559 -15.37 -36.19 18.27
CA SER A 559 -14.70 -35.38 17.24
C SER A 559 -13.45 -34.69 17.79
N VAL A 560 -12.56 -34.23 16.91
CA VAL A 560 -11.48 -33.31 17.29
C VAL A 560 -12.09 -31.95 17.65
N ILE A 561 -11.72 -31.41 18.80
CA ILE A 561 -12.23 -30.13 19.34
C ILE A 561 -11.09 -29.17 19.59
N GLY A 562 -11.34 -27.88 19.36
CA GLY A 562 -10.42 -26.78 19.59
C GLY A 562 -9.91 -26.15 18.30
N GLY A 563 -8.99 -25.19 18.43
CA GLY A 563 -8.43 -24.43 17.31
C GLY A 563 -7.39 -25.19 16.49
N ASP A 564 -7.18 -24.73 15.26
CA ASP A 564 -6.15 -25.19 14.32
C ASP A 564 -4.94 -24.24 14.23
N PHE A 565 -4.98 -23.13 14.99
CA PHE A 565 -3.89 -22.15 15.08
C PHE A 565 -2.58 -22.76 15.62
N ALA A 566 -2.70 -23.64 16.63
CA ALA A 566 -1.59 -24.36 17.23
C ALA A 566 -1.71 -25.88 17.02
N ALA A 567 -0.69 -26.62 17.48
CA ALA A 567 -0.61 -28.05 17.19
C ALA A 567 -1.77 -28.84 17.82
N ASN A 568 -2.31 -29.81 17.08
CA ASN A 568 -3.16 -30.85 17.63
C ASN A 568 -2.38 -31.69 18.66
N LEU A 569 -2.91 -31.80 19.88
CA LEU A 569 -2.27 -32.41 21.05
C LEU A 569 -2.73 -33.84 21.33
N SER A 570 -3.62 -34.42 20.52
CA SER A 570 -4.21 -35.77 20.74
C SER A 570 -3.18 -36.90 20.82
N ARG A 571 -1.96 -36.65 20.33
CA ARG A 571 -0.86 -37.62 20.27
C ARG A 571 0.44 -37.08 20.86
N VAL A 572 0.37 -36.01 21.68
CA VAL A 572 1.58 -35.34 22.18
C VAL A 572 2.41 -36.26 23.09
N GLY A 573 1.76 -37.14 23.85
CA GLY A 573 2.40 -38.13 24.71
C GLY A 573 3.15 -39.23 23.96
N GLU A 574 2.89 -39.43 22.66
CA GLU A 574 3.67 -40.37 21.83
C GLU A 574 5.08 -39.84 21.51
N LYS A 575 5.25 -38.51 21.48
CA LYS A 575 6.48 -37.89 20.96
C LYS A 575 7.29 -37.12 21.98
N ALA A 576 6.68 -36.57 23.02
CA ALA A 576 7.34 -35.60 23.90
C ALA A 576 7.65 -36.19 25.27
N ASN A 577 8.83 -35.85 25.81
CA ASN A 577 9.23 -36.25 27.16
C ASN A 577 8.44 -35.46 28.21
N TYR A 578 8.09 -36.11 29.32
CA TYR A 578 7.27 -35.52 30.38
C TYR A 578 7.86 -34.22 30.93
N GLU A 579 9.15 -34.22 31.29
CA GLU A 579 9.85 -33.09 31.89
C GLU A 579 9.88 -31.88 30.95
N TYR A 580 9.94 -32.14 29.64
CA TYR A 580 9.84 -31.07 28.64
C TYR A 580 8.43 -30.49 28.58
N ILE A 581 7.38 -31.31 28.65
CA ILE A 581 5.99 -30.83 28.67
C ILE A 581 5.76 -29.95 29.90
N VAL A 582 6.20 -30.39 31.09
CA VAL A 582 6.12 -29.59 32.33
C VAL A 582 6.77 -28.22 32.13
N ARG A 583 8.03 -28.18 31.69
CA ARG A 583 8.75 -26.94 31.44
C ARG A 583 8.04 -26.06 30.40
N TRP A 584 7.61 -26.64 29.28
CA TRP A 584 6.98 -25.91 28.19
C TRP A 584 5.63 -25.31 28.59
N VAL A 585 4.83 -26.03 29.36
CA VAL A 585 3.54 -25.55 29.88
C VAL A 585 3.74 -24.46 30.92
N HIS A 586 4.75 -24.60 31.80
CA HIS A 586 5.08 -23.59 32.80
C HIS A 586 5.58 -22.29 32.16
N ASN A 587 6.57 -22.37 31.26
CA ASN A 587 7.09 -21.22 30.55
C ASN A 587 7.55 -21.60 29.12
N PRO A 588 6.71 -21.40 28.10
CA PRO A 588 7.04 -21.78 26.72
C PRO A 588 8.14 -20.90 26.12
N ARG A 589 8.41 -19.73 26.70
CA ARG A 589 9.50 -18.83 26.29
C ARG A 589 10.85 -19.26 26.86
N GLN A 590 10.90 -20.11 27.87
CA GLN A 590 12.18 -20.50 28.48
C GLN A 590 13.01 -21.36 27.52
N ARG A 591 14.27 -20.96 27.28
CA ARG A 591 15.29 -21.77 26.60
C ARG A 591 16.10 -22.61 27.61
N LEU A 592 16.70 -23.71 27.16
CA LEU A 592 17.69 -24.46 27.95
C LEU A 592 19.10 -23.87 27.87
N ALA A 593 19.35 -23.06 26.85
CA ALA A 593 20.60 -22.33 26.67
C ALA A 593 20.32 -21.01 25.93
N PRO A 594 21.00 -19.91 26.33
CA PRO A 594 20.87 -18.65 25.63
C PRO A 594 21.70 -18.68 24.35
N TYR A 595 21.16 -18.09 23.28
CA TYR A 595 21.87 -17.98 21.99
C TYR A 595 22.59 -16.64 21.90
N SER A 596 23.89 -16.65 21.57
CA SER A 596 24.66 -15.45 21.26
C SER A 596 24.61 -15.16 19.76
N PRO A 597 23.99 -14.05 19.33
CA PRO A 597 23.96 -13.65 17.92
C PRO A 597 25.34 -13.29 17.37
N THR A 598 26.21 -12.74 18.21
CA THR A 598 27.57 -12.31 17.86
C THR A 598 28.52 -13.49 17.72
N LEU A 599 28.49 -14.43 18.67
CA LEU A 599 29.31 -15.65 18.64
C LEU A 599 28.71 -16.74 17.75
N LYS A 600 27.47 -16.56 17.28
CA LYS A 600 26.72 -17.48 16.42
C LYS A 600 26.59 -18.89 17.00
N ARG A 601 26.40 -18.99 18.31
CA ARG A 601 26.22 -20.27 19.02
C ARG A 601 25.47 -20.09 20.33
N ASP A 602 24.86 -21.17 20.81
CA ASP A 602 24.34 -21.21 22.17
C ASP A 602 25.49 -21.28 23.19
N LEU A 603 25.31 -20.59 24.32
CA LEU A 603 26.25 -20.62 25.43
C LEU A 603 25.93 -21.78 26.37
N THR A 604 26.99 -22.36 26.93
CA THR A 604 26.93 -23.55 27.77
C THR A 604 27.27 -23.22 29.22
N PRO A 605 26.98 -24.11 30.18
CA PRO A 605 27.44 -23.95 31.55
C PRO A 605 28.97 -23.76 31.68
N ALA A 606 29.74 -24.34 30.75
CA ALA A 606 31.20 -24.18 30.71
C ALA A 606 31.62 -22.74 30.38
N ASP A 607 30.87 -22.04 29.51
CA ASP A 607 31.14 -20.66 29.14
C ASP A 607 30.99 -19.73 30.36
N TYR A 608 29.92 -19.89 31.13
CA TYR A 608 29.68 -19.11 32.35
C TYR A 608 30.71 -19.44 33.45
N LYS A 609 31.01 -20.72 33.64
CA LYS A 609 32.03 -21.18 34.59
C LYS A 609 33.41 -20.60 34.26
N SER A 610 33.76 -20.48 32.98
CA SER A 610 35.05 -19.87 32.55
C SER A 610 35.20 -18.40 32.97
N LYS A 611 34.10 -17.73 33.27
CA LYS A 611 34.02 -16.34 33.74
C LYS A 611 33.70 -16.21 35.22
N ASN A 612 33.67 -17.33 35.96
CA ASN A 612 33.29 -17.40 37.37
C ASN A 612 31.88 -16.84 37.64
N LEU A 613 30.94 -17.07 36.72
CA LEU A 613 29.55 -16.65 36.81
C LEU A 613 28.61 -17.86 36.94
N PRO A 614 27.48 -17.73 37.66
CA PRO A 614 26.46 -18.78 37.71
C PRO A 614 25.76 -18.91 36.34
N PHE A 615 25.30 -20.12 35.99
CA PHE A 615 24.58 -20.36 34.74
C PHE A 615 23.13 -19.88 34.84
N VAL A 616 22.95 -18.55 34.83
CA VAL A 616 21.66 -17.86 34.91
C VAL A 616 21.52 -16.94 33.71
N PHE A 617 20.36 -16.98 33.06
CA PHE A 617 20.00 -16.14 31.93
C PHE A 617 18.49 -15.90 31.96
N ASP A 618 18.12 -14.71 32.41
CA ASP A 618 16.76 -14.22 32.53
C ASP A 618 16.72 -12.75 32.07
N ASP A 619 15.60 -12.07 32.25
CA ASP A 619 15.45 -10.69 31.76
C ASP A 619 16.44 -9.72 32.44
N ASP A 620 16.90 -10.03 33.68
CA ASP A 620 17.92 -9.27 34.41
C ASP A 620 19.36 -9.70 34.04
N HIS A 621 19.52 -10.90 33.48
CA HIS A 621 20.79 -11.50 33.07
C HIS A 621 20.83 -11.80 31.56
N SER A 622 20.39 -10.84 30.72
CA SER A 622 20.29 -11.03 29.27
C SER A 622 21.58 -10.77 28.49
N LYS A 623 22.69 -10.44 29.15
CA LYS A 623 23.96 -10.12 28.50
C LYS A 623 24.95 -11.28 28.55
N SER A 624 25.70 -11.42 27.46
CA SER A 624 26.72 -12.45 27.30
C SER A 624 27.89 -12.26 28.27
N PRO A 625 28.32 -13.31 29.00
CA PRO A 625 29.49 -13.23 29.88
C PRO A 625 30.82 -13.15 29.10
N ILE A 626 30.80 -13.37 27.79
CA ILE A 626 31.99 -13.41 26.94
C ILE A 626 32.30 -12.02 26.36
N ASP A 627 31.28 -11.37 25.79
CA ASP A 627 31.41 -10.13 25.01
C ASP A 627 30.44 -9.02 25.45
N GLY A 628 29.60 -9.25 26.46
CA GLY A 628 28.69 -8.24 27.02
C GLY A 628 27.48 -7.89 26.16
N ARG A 629 27.30 -8.57 25.02
CA ARG A 629 26.22 -8.30 24.04
C ARG A 629 24.93 -8.99 24.42
N GLU A 630 23.79 -8.49 23.91
CA GLU A 630 22.48 -9.08 24.20
C GLU A 630 22.37 -10.52 23.68
N LEU A 631 21.88 -11.40 24.56
CA LEU A 631 21.60 -12.80 24.28
C LEU A 631 20.13 -12.98 23.89
N GLN A 632 19.87 -13.94 23.00
CA GLN A 632 18.53 -14.48 22.82
C GLN A 632 18.26 -15.55 23.88
N ILE A 633 17.59 -15.13 24.95
CA ILE A 633 17.26 -15.96 26.11
C ILE A 633 15.86 -16.59 26.01
N GLN A 634 15.02 -16.10 25.10
CA GLN A 634 13.64 -16.55 24.93
C GLN A 634 13.43 -17.37 23.64
N ASN A 635 12.53 -18.34 23.69
CA ASN A 635 12.02 -19.06 22.53
C ASN A 635 10.99 -18.20 21.77
N MET A 636 11.06 -18.24 20.43
CA MET A 636 10.12 -17.56 19.53
C MET A 636 8.82 -18.37 19.41
N THR A 637 7.97 -18.29 20.43
CA THR A 637 6.72 -19.05 20.54
C THR A 637 5.49 -18.15 20.54
N VAL A 638 4.39 -18.64 19.96
CA VAL A 638 3.08 -17.99 20.03
C VAL A 638 2.26 -18.42 21.25
N MET A 639 2.70 -19.46 21.96
CA MET A 639 2.03 -19.89 23.18
C MET A 639 2.28 -18.84 24.27
N PRO A 640 1.22 -18.23 24.84
CA PRO A 640 1.40 -17.25 25.90
C PRO A 640 1.88 -17.94 27.19
N ASN A 641 2.47 -17.15 28.08
CA ASN A 641 2.76 -17.61 29.44
C ASN A 641 1.50 -17.40 30.30
N PHE A 642 0.89 -18.51 30.73
CA PHE A 642 -0.32 -18.51 31.55
C PHE A 642 -0.05 -18.30 33.05
N ARG A 643 1.22 -18.12 33.44
CA ARG A 643 1.67 -17.91 34.82
C ARG A 643 1.17 -19.00 35.78
N LEU A 644 1.17 -20.24 35.28
CA LEU A 644 0.77 -21.41 36.04
C LEU A 644 1.75 -21.65 37.18
N THR A 645 1.25 -22.20 38.28
CA THR A 645 2.13 -22.73 39.32
C THR A 645 2.87 -23.96 38.79
N ASP A 646 3.99 -24.32 39.42
CA ASP A 646 4.71 -25.55 39.08
C ASP A 646 3.81 -26.80 39.19
N GLN A 647 2.85 -26.79 40.12
CA GLN A 647 1.90 -27.88 40.29
C GLN A 647 0.91 -27.94 39.13
N ASP A 648 0.28 -26.82 38.78
CA ASP A 648 -0.66 -26.76 37.66
C ASP A 648 0.00 -27.17 36.34
N ALA A 649 1.26 -26.77 36.14
CA ALA A 649 2.03 -27.18 34.98
C ALA A 649 2.28 -28.70 34.94
N ARG A 650 2.58 -29.33 36.09
CA ARG A 650 2.69 -30.79 36.22
C ARG A 650 1.36 -31.50 35.96
N ASP A 651 0.27 -30.96 36.47
CA ASP A 651 -1.08 -31.53 36.31
C ASP A 651 -1.46 -31.55 34.83
N VAL A 652 -1.34 -30.41 34.14
CA VAL A 652 -1.58 -30.31 32.69
C VAL A 652 -0.62 -31.21 31.91
N ALA A 653 0.67 -31.23 32.25
CA ALA A 653 1.65 -32.09 31.58
C ALA A 653 1.34 -33.59 31.75
N THR A 654 0.83 -33.99 32.91
CA THR A 654 0.45 -35.38 33.19
C THR A 654 -0.74 -35.78 32.35
N PHE A 655 -1.77 -34.92 32.27
CA PHE A 655 -2.89 -35.11 31.35
C PHE A 655 -2.44 -35.22 29.89
N LEU A 656 -1.56 -34.32 29.43
CA LEU A 656 -1.05 -34.31 28.06
C LEU A 656 -0.18 -35.55 27.73
N SER A 657 0.56 -36.07 28.71
CA SER A 657 1.40 -37.26 28.53
C SER A 657 0.59 -38.54 28.33
N GLN A 658 -0.68 -38.54 28.74
CA GLN A 658 -1.62 -39.63 28.50
C GLN A 658 -2.23 -39.58 27.08
N GLN A 659 -2.02 -38.49 26.32
CA GLN A 659 -2.56 -38.32 24.97
C GLN A 659 -1.70 -39.09 23.96
N LYS A 660 -1.98 -40.40 23.86
CA LYS A 660 -1.31 -41.34 22.97
C LYS A 660 -2.28 -42.42 22.50
N ARG A 661 -2.02 -42.99 21.32
CA ARG A 661 -2.77 -44.16 20.84
C ARG A 661 -2.40 -45.39 21.67
N SER A 662 -3.39 -46.26 21.89
CA SER A 662 -3.19 -47.55 22.56
C SER A 662 -2.39 -48.51 21.69
N GLY A 663 -1.45 -49.25 22.28
CA GLY A 663 -0.67 -50.29 21.59
C GLY A 663 0.37 -49.79 20.59
N VAL A 664 0.81 -48.53 20.69
CA VAL A 664 1.85 -47.96 19.82
C VAL A 664 3.19 -47.98 20.54
N ASP A 665 4.09 -48.85 20.08
CA ASP A 665 5.51 -48.84 20.41
C ASP A 665 6.34 -48.53 19.16
N TYR A 666 7.28 -47.59 19.29
CA TYR A 666 8.16 -47.22 18.20
C TYR A 666 9.39 -48.10 18.15
N ARG A 667 9.89 -48.39 16.94
CA ARG A 667 11.11 -49.18 16.77
C ARG A 667 12.29 -48.44 17.38
N SER A 668 13.17 -49.18 18.06
CA SER A 668 14.38 -48.60 18.65
C SER A 668 15.24 -47.90 17.59
N ALA A 669 15.58 -46.64 17.86
CA ALA A 669 16.41 -45.80 17.02
C ALA A 669 17.84 -45.72 17.58
N SER A 670 18.43 -46.87 17.91
CA SER A 670 19.79 -46.95 18.47
C SER A 670 20.85 -46.30 17.56
N PHE A 671 20.66 -46.34 16.24
CA PHE A 671 21.53 -45.74 15.23
C PHE A 671 21.69 -44.21 15.33
N LEU A 672 20.83 -43.50 16.09
CA LEU A 672 20.94 -42.04 16.25
C LEU A 672 22.28 -41.60 16.87
N ASP A 673 22.97 -42.47 17.61
CA ASP A 673 24.27 -42.16 18.22
C ASP A 673 25.46 -42.57 17.32
N ASP A 674 25.22 -43.11 16.12
CA ASP A 674 26.27 -43.46 15.16
C ASP A 674 26.88 -42.19 14.53
N ALA A 675 28.14 -41.92 14.86
CA ALA A 675 28.87 -40.77 14.35
C ALA A 675 29.07 -40.78 12.83
N SER A 676 29.07 -41.95 12.18
CA SER A 676 29.24 -42.08 10.72
C SER A 676 28.06 -41.48 9.95
N LEU A 677 26.87 -41.49 10.55
CA LEU A 677 25.63 -40.98 9.96
C LEU A 677 25.54 -39.45 10.02
N LYS A 678 26.25 -38.81 10.97
CA LYS A 678 26.11 -37.38 11.26
C LYS A 678 26.46 -36.50 10.05
N ALA A 679 27.60 -36.75 9.41
CA ALA A 679 28.06 -35.95 8.28
C ALA A 679 27.12 -36.07 7.06
N LYS A 680 26.65 -37.28 6.76
CA LYS A 680 25.67 -37.53 5.70
C LYS A 680 24.34 -36.83 6.01
N GLY A 681 23.88 -36.91 7.25
CA GLY A 681 22.66 -36.24 7.71
C GLY A 681 22.73 -34.73 7.54
N GLU A 682 23.85 -34.11 7.92
CA GLU A 682 24.06 -32.66 7.75
C GLU A 682 23.92 -32.24 6.28
N GLN A 683 24.54 -32.98 5.35
CA GLN A 683 24.46 -32.68 3.91
C GLN A 683 23.01 -32.74 3.40
N ILE A 684 22.24 -33.73 3.84
CA ILE A 684 20.84 -33.89 3.46
C ILE A 684 19.99 -32.76 4.04
N VAL A 685 20.21 -32.40 5.31
CA VAL A 685 19.51 -31.29 5.98
C VAL A 685 19.74 -29.96 5.27
N LYS A 686 20.97 -29.69 4.80
CA LYS A 686 21.29 -28.51 3.99
C LYS A 686 20.61 -28.57 2.63
N ARG A 687 20.69 -29.70 1.93
CA ARG A 687 20.07 -29.90 0.60
C ARG A 687 18.56 -29.64 0.61
N TYR A 688 17.86 -30.15 1.61
CA TYR A 688 16.41 -29.95 1.74
C TYR A 688 16.04 -28.64 2.46
N GLY A 689 17.04 -27.81 2.83
CA GLY A 689 16.82 -26.50 3.40
C GLY A 689 16.09 -26.52 4.75
N CYS A 690 16.27 -27.55 5.59
CA CYS A 690 15.48 -27.66 6.81
C CYS A 690 15.71 -26.48 7.78
N ALA A 691 16.91 -25.88 7.76
CA ALA A 691 17.26 -24.69 8.54
C ALA A 691 16.49 -23.42 8.13
N ALA A 692 15.90 -23.39 6.93
CA ALA A 692 15.02 -22.32 6.50
C ALA A 692 13.77 -22.25 7.39
N CYS A 693 13.23 -23.42 7.76
CA CYS A 693 12.06 -23.56 8.62
C CYS A 693 12.38 -23.80 10.09
N HIS A 694 13.54 -24.33 10.46
CA HIS A 694 13.87 -24.74 11.83
C HIS A 694 15.11 -24.03 12.40
N GLU A 695 15.12 -23.75 13.71
CA GLU A 695 16.39 -23.48 14.41
C GLU A 695 17.13 -24.81 14.61
N ILE A 696 18.25 -24.98 13.92
CA ILE A 696 19.11 -26.17 14.04
C ILE A 696 20.50 -25.70 14.47
N LYS A 697 21.06 -26.34 15.50
CA LYS A 697 22.38 -25.99 16.02
C LYS A 697 23.46 -26.28 14.98
N GLY A 698 24.27 -25.28 14.67
CA GLY A 698 25.33 -25.34 13.64
C GLY A 698 24.88 -24.96 12.23
N LEU A 699 23.59 -24.65 12.03
CA LEU A 699 22.99 -24.26 10.74
C LEU A 699 22.24 -22.92 10.83
N GLU A 700 22.56 -22.08 11.80
CA GLU A 700 21.84 -20.82 12.08
C GLU A 700 21.95 -19.78 10.95
N GLU A 701 23.00 -19.88 10.13
CA GLU A 701 23.31 -18.96 9.03
C GLU A 701 22.88 -19.49 7.66
N GLU A 702 22.29 -20.69 7.60
CA GLU A 702 21.81 -21.26 6.34
C GLU A 702 20.67 -20.42 5.76
N GLN A 703 20.76 -20.16 4.46
CA GLN A 703 19.76 -19.38 3.73
C GLN A 703 18.55 -20.22 3.34
N ARG A 704 17.49 -19.54 2.88
CA ARG A 704 16.33 -20.21 2.31
C ARG A 704 16.67 -20.78 0.92
N ILE A 705 15.99 -21.86 0.55
CA ILE A 705 16.27 -22.60 -0.68
C ILE A 705 15.36 -22.23 -1.86
N GLY A 706 14.25 -21.52 -1.62
CA GLY A 706 13.29 -21.13 -2.65
C GLY A 706 13.70 -19.83 -3.35
N THR A 707 13.21 -19.65 -4.58
CA THR A 707 13.36 -18.38 -5.31
C THR A 707 12.77 -17.21 -4.52
N GLU A 708 13.31 -16.01 -4.70
CA GLU A 708 12.72 -14.81 -4.14
C GLU A 708 11.47 -14.45 -4.95
N LEU A 709 10.31 -14.39 -4.28
CA LEU A 709 9.01 -14.19 -4.90
C LEU A 709 8.57 -12.71 -4.92
N THR A 710 9.40 -11.77 -4.43
CA THR A 710 9.01 -10.35 -4.35
C THR A 710 8.74 -9.75 -5.73
N LEU A 711 9.47 -10.21 -6.75
CA LEU A 711 9.43 -9.68 -8.12
C LEU A 711 8.86 -10.69 -9.14
N GLU A 712 8.44 -11.87 -8.68
CA GLU A 712 7.74 -12.90 -9.47
C GLU A 712 6.23 -12.78 -9.28
#